data_AF-A0A6J3FJC3-F1
#
_entry.id   AF-A0A6J3FJC3-F1
#
_cell.length_a   1.000
_cell.length_b   1.000
_cell.length_c   1.000
_cell.angle_alpha   90.00
_cell.angle_beta   90.00
_cell.angle_gamma   90.00
#
_symmetry.space_group_name_H-M   'P 1'
#
loop_
_entity.id
_entity.type
_entity.pdbx_description
1 polymer ?
#
loop_
_entity_poly.entity_id
_entity_poly.type
_entity_poly.pdbx_seq_one_letter_code
_entity_poly.pdbx_strand_id
1 'polypeptide(L)'
;MSNGYRTLSQHLNDLKKENFSLKLRIYFLEERMQQKYEASREDIYKRNIELKVEVESLKRELQDKKQHLDKTWADVENLNSQNEAELRRQFEERQQETEHVYELLENKIQLLQEESRLAKNEAARMAALVEAEKECNLELSEKLKGVTKNWEEVPGDQVNPERYTEALAQRDKRIEELNQSLAAQEKLVEQLSQEKQQLLHLLEEPASMEVQPVTEELLKRQKLNSHETTVTHQSVSDSHLAELQEKIQQTEATNKILQEKLNEMSYELKCAQESSQKQDGTIQNLKETLKSRESETEELYRVIEGQNDTMAKLREMLHQSQLGQLHSSEGTAPAQQQVALLDLQSALFCSQLEIQKLQRVVRQKERQLADAKQCVQFVEAAAHEREQQKEASWKHNRELRKALQQLQEELQNKSQQLRAQEAEKYNKIRTQEQNIQHLNHSLSHKEQLLQEFQELLQYRDKSDKTLEANEMLLEKLRQRIHDKAVALERAIDEKFSAVEEKEKELRQLRLAVRERDHDLERLRGVLSSNEATMQSMESLLRAKGLEVEQLSATCQNLQWLKEETETKFTRWQKEQESIIQQLQTSLHDRNKEVEDLSATLLCKLEPGRSEVVEELCQRLQRKERMLQDLLSDRNKQVVEHEMEIQGLLQSMNSREQESQAAAEKMVQALMERNSELQALRQYLGGRDSTMSQAPISKQRAEVTSIGPPLGEQTEQGSMQIPSRDDSTSLTAKEDASIPRSILGDLDTVAGLEKELSNAKEELELMAKKERESQMELSALQSMMAVQEEELQVQAADMESLTRNVQIKEDLIKDLQMQLVDPEDIPAMERLTQEVLLLREKVATIESQGQEISGNRRQQLLLMLEGLVDERSRLNEALQAERQLYSSLVKFHAHPESSERDRSLQVELEGAQVLRSRLEEVLGRSLERLNRLETLAAIGGAAAGDDTEDASTEFTDSIEEEAARNSHQQL
;
A
#
# COMPACT_ATOMS: atom_id res chain seq x y z
N MET A 1 -50.96 117.08 -33.99
CA MET A 1 -50.91 115.72 -34.58
C MET A 1 -49.50 115.13 -34.75
N SER A 2 -48.40 115.86 -34.47
CA SER A 2 -47.01 115.37 -34.71
C SER A 2 -46.45 114.39 -33.65
N ASN A 3 -46.91 114.44 -32.39
CA ASN A 3 -46.37 113.60 -31.31
C ASN A 3 -46.85 112.13 -31.32
N GLY A 4 -47.98 111.82 -31.98
CA GLY A 4 -48.50 110.45 -32.09
C GLY A 4 -47.75 109.59 -33.12
N TYR A 5 -47.29 110.18 -34.22
CA TYR A 5 -46.55 109.44 -35.25
C TYR A 5 -45.12 109.07 -34.81
N ARG A 6 -44.48 109.91 -34.00
CA ARG A 6 -43.14 109.64 -33.47
C ARG A 6 -43.16 108.49 -32.45
N THR A 7 -44.17 108.45 -31.58
CA THR A 7 -44.37 107.35 -30.62
C THR A 7 -44.75 106.04 -31.30
N LEU A 8 -45.63 106.06 -32.32
CA LEU A 8 -45.95 104.87 -33.13
C LEU A 8 -44.73 104.32 -33.89
N SER A 9 -43.90 105.19 -34.47
CA SER A 9 -42.67 104.78 -35.17
C SER A 9 -41.63 104.18 -34.22
N GLN A 10 -41.55 104.72 -33.00
CA GLN A 10 -40.66 104.20 -31.96
C GLN A 10 -41.12 102.82 -31.46
N HIS A 11 -42.42 102.65 -31.17
CA HIS A 11 -42.98 101.34 -30.85
C HIS A 11 -42.79 100.30 -31.96
N LEU A 12 -42.92 100.68 -33.23
CA LEU A 12 -42.67 99.76 -34.34
C LEU A 12 -41.20 99.32 -34.41
N ASN A 13 -40.26 100.22 -34.14
CA ASN A 13 -38.84 99.88 -34.10
C ASN A 13 -38.47 99.02 -32.90
N ASP A 14 -39.09 99.26 -31.74
CA ASP A 14 -38.89 98.44 -30.55
C ASP A 14 -39.44 97.02 -30.78
N LEU A 15 -40.63 96.88 -31.38
CA LEU A 15 -41.17 95.58 -31.80
C LEU A 15 -40.29 94.88 -32.83
N LYS A 16 -39.67 95.60 -33.78
CA LYS A 16 -38.72 95.00 -34.73
C LYS A 16 -37.45 94.51 -34.04
N LYS A 17 -36.93 95.25 -33.06
CA LYS A 17 -35.78 94.83 -32.25
C LYS A 17 -36.11 93.62 -31.40
N GLU A 18 -37.27 93.60 -30.76
CA GLU A 18 -37.77 92.43 -30.02
C GLU A 18 -37.95 91.23 -30.96
N ASN A 19 -38.53 91.42 -32.14
CA ASN A 19 -38.71 90.34 -33.11
C ASN A 19 -37.37 89.79 -33.63
N PHE A 20 -36.39 90.66 -33.88
CA PHE A 20 -35.04 90.24 -34.25
C PHE A 20 -34.32 89.51 -33.10
N SER A 21 -34.45 90.01 -31.87
CA SER A 21 -33.91 89.36 -30.67
C SER A 21 -34.56 87.99 -30.43
N LEU A 22 -35.88 87.88 -30.64
CA LEU A 22 -36.60 86.61 -30.58
C LEU A 22 -36.12 85.64 -31.66
N LYS A 23 -35.94 86.08 -32.91
CA LYS A 23 -35.39 85.23 -33.98
C LYS A 23 -34.00 84.71 -33.66
N LEU A 24 -33.11 85.56 -33.13
CA LEU A 24 -31.78 85.12 -32.71
C LEU A 24 -31.87 84.12 -31.56
N ARG A 25 -32.76 84.35 -30.59
CA ARG A 25 -32.92 83.44 -29.46
C ARG A 25 -33.49 82.09 -29.88
N ILE A 26 -34.44 82.07 -30.82
CA ILE A 26 -34.96 80.84 -31.43
C ILE A 26 -33.85 80.11 -32.19
N TYR A 27 -33.08 80.81 -33.03
CA TYR A 27 -31.97 80.23 -33.78
C TYR A 27 -30.94 79.55 -32.85
N PHE A 28 -30.50 80.23 -31.80
CA PHE A 28 -29.56 79.63 -30.85
C PHE A 28 -30.16 78.48 -30.03
N LEU A 29 -31.47 78.52 -29.76
CA LEU A 29 -32.17 77.41 -29.11
C LEU A 29 -32.23 76.18 -30.03
N GLU A 30 -32.56 76.38 -31.30
CA GLU A 30 -32.59 75.33 -32.32
C GLU A 30 -31.19 74.72 -32.53
N GLU A 31 -30.15 75.55 -32.65
CA GLU A 31 -28.75 75.11 -32.79
C GLU A 31 -28.30 74.28 -31.58
N ARG A 32 -28.65 74.70 -30.37
CA ARG A 32 -28.35 73.93 -29.15
C ARG A 32 -29.11 72.61 -29.07
N MET A 33 -30.36 72.57 -29.51
CA MET A 33 -31.17 71.35 -29.53
C MET A 33 -30.61 70.37 -30.57
N GLN A 34 -30.25 70.86 -31.75
CA GLN A 34 -29.65 70.08 -32.83
C GLN A 34 -28.33 69.43 -32.39
N GLN A 35 -27.42 70.20 -31.76
CA GLN A 35 -26.16 69.68 -31.22
C GLN A 35 -26.35 68.59 -30.17
N LYS A 36 -27.37 68.72 -29.31
CA LYS A 36 -27.69 67.69 -28.31
C LYS A 36 -28.18 66.40 -28.95
N TYR A 37 -29.02 66.49 -29.98
CA TYR A 37 -29.49 65.31 -30.71
C TYR A 37 -28.37 64.63 -31.49
N GLU A 38 -27.49 65.39 -32.15
CA GLU A 38 -26.34 64.85 -32.87
C GLU A 38 -25.33 64.17 -31.92
N ALA A 39 -25.01 64.79 -30.78
CA ALA A 39 -24.17 64.18 -29.74
C ALA A 39 -24.78 62.88 -29.19
N SER A 40 -26.09 62.89 -28.86
CA SER A 40 -26.77 61.68 -28.38
C SER A 40 -26.79 60.55 -29.42
N ARG A 41 -26.88 60.91 -30.72
CA ARG A 41 -26.88 59.95 -31.82
C ARG A 41 -25.50 59.33 -32.03
N GLU A 42 -24.43 60.12 -31.93
CA GLU A 42 -23.06 59.61 -31.95
C GLU A 42 -22.76 58.67 -30.78
N ASP A 43 -23.24 59.00 -29.58
CA ASP A 43 -23.10 58.14 -28.40
C ASP A 43 -23.87 56.82 -28.55
N ILE A 44 -25.08 56.85 -29.13
CA ILE A 44 -25.85 55.64 -29.45
C ILE A 44 -25.09 54.78 -30.48
N TYR A 45 -24.49 55.37 -31.52
CA TYR A 45 -23.71 54.60 -32.50
C TYR A 45 -22.44 53.99 -31.89
N LYS A 46 -21.71 54.73 -31.04
CA LYS A 46 -20.56 54.18 -30.31
C LYS A 46 -20.98 53.01 -29.43
N ARG A 47 -22.05 53.17 -28.66
CA ARG A 47 -22.61 52.09 -27.82
C ARG A 47 -23.01 50.87 -28.65
N ASN A 48 -23.60 51.08 -29.83
CA ASN A 48 -23.99 49.99 -30.72
C ASN A 48 -22.78 49.24 -31.28
N ILE A 49 -21.71 49.97 -31.64
CA ILE A 49 -20.45 49.37 -32.10
C ILE A 49 -19.79 48.58 -30.96
N GLU A 50 -19.69 49.15 -29.76
CA GLU A 50 -19.17 48.47 -28.57
C GLU A 50 -19.93 47.17 -28.30
N LEU A 51 -21.26 47.23 -28.25
CA LEU A 51 -22.10 46.05 -28.05
C LEU A 51 -21.93 45.02 -29.17
N LYS A 52 -21.74 45.46 -30.41
CA LYS A 52 -21.50 44.54 -31.54
C LYS A 52 -20.14 43.84 -31.45
N VAL A 53 -19.11 44.55 -31.01
CA VAL A 53 -17.78 43.98 -30.74
C VAL A 53 -17.85 43.01 -29.57
N GLU A 54 -18.56 43.36 -28.50
CA GLU A 54 -18.75 42.51 -27.32
C GLU A 54 -19.51 41.23 -27.69
N VAL A 55 -20.60 41.34 -28.46
CA VAL A 55 -21.34 40.18 -28.97
C VAL A 55 -20.48 39.30 -29.88
N GLU A 56 -19.63 39.88 -30.74
CA GLU A 56 -18.69 39.09 -31.54
C GLU A 56 -17.59 38.42 -30.71
N SER A 57 -17.07 39.10 -29.69
CA SER A 57 -16.09 38.52 -28.75
C SER A 57 -16.69 37.33 -28.03
N LEU A 58 -17.89 37.51 -27.45
CA LEU A 58 -18.61 36.45 -26.75
C LEU A 58 -18.96 35.28 -27.68
N LYS A 59 -19.28 35.55 -28.95
CA LYS A 59 -19.48 34.49 -29.96
C LYS A 59 -18.21 33.68 -30.22
N ARG A 60 -17.05 34.34 -30.34
CA ARG A 60 -15.76 33.63 -30.50
C ARG A 60 -15.41 32.83 -29.25
N GLU A 61 -15.52 33.42 -28.07
CA GLU A 61 -15.26 32.71 -26.81
C GLU A 61 -16.17 31.49 -26.64
N LEU A 62 -17.45 31.60 -27.02
CA LEU A 62 -18.38 30.49 -26.98
C LEU A 62 -18.03 29.40 -28.01
N GLN A 63 -17.54 29.79 -29.18
CA GLN A 63 -17.06 28.85 -30.20
C GLN A 63 -15.77 28.14 -29.76
N ASP A 64 -14.82 28.86 -29.16
CA ASP A 64 -13.58 28.30 -28.63
C ASP A 64 -13.88 27.33 -27.47
N LYS A 65 -14.78 27.70 -26.56
CA LYS A 65 -15.25 26.80 -25.49
C LYS A 65 -15.91 25.55 -26.02
N LYS A 66 -16.72 25.65 -27.08
CA LYS A 66 -17.29 24.47 -27.76
C LYS A 66 -16.22 23.57 -28.34
N GLN A 67 -15.24 24.12 -29.05
CA GLN A 67 -14.13 23.34 -29.60
C GLN A 67 -13.29 22.66 -28.53
N HIS A 68 -13.07 23.33 -27.39
CA HIS A 68 -12.40 22.72 -26.25
C HIS A 68 -13.22 21.58 -25.65
N LEU A 69 -14.53 21.77 -25.47
CA LEU A 69 -15.43 20.72 -25.01
C LEU A 69 -15.43 19.51 -25.96
N ASP A 70 -15.56 19.74 -27.27
CA ASP A 70 -15.54 18.68 -28.29
C ASP A 70 -14.21 17.90 -28.27
N LYS A 71 -13.07 18.60 -28.10
CA LYS A 71 -11.76 17.97 -27.93
C LYS A 71 -11.68 17.14 -26.64
N THR A 72 -12.09 17.70 -25.50
CA THR A 72 -12.08 16.97 -24.23
C THR A 72 -13.01 15.76 -24.28
N TRP A 73 -14.13 15.86 -24.97
CA TRP A 73 -15.07 14.75 -25.15
C TRP A 73 -14.46 13.64 -26.00
N ALA A 74 -13.81 14.00 -27.12
CA ALA A 74 -13.09 13.04 -27.96
C ALA A 74 -11.92 12.37 -27.22
N ASP A 75 -11.18 13.12 -26.40
CA ASP A 75 -10.07 12.57 -25.59
C ASP A 75 -10.60 11.59 -24.53
N VAL A 76 -11.72 11.92 -23.86
CA VAL A 76 -12.38 11.02 -22.90
C VAL A 76 -12.93 9.76 -23.59
N GLU A 77 -13.53 9.88 -24.77
CA GLU A 77 -14.04 8.74 -25.53
C GLU A 77 -12.91 7.82 -26.01
N ASN A 78 -11.78 8.39 -26.43
CA ASN A 78 -10.57 7.64 -26.78
C ASN A 78 -9.97 6.92 -25.57
N LEU A 79 -9.88 7.60 -24.42
CA LEU A 79 -9.40 6.98 -23.17
C LEU A 79 -10.35 5.87 -22.70
N ASN A 80 -11.66 6.06 -22.81
CA ASN A 80 -12.63 5.02 -22.47
C ASN A 80 -12.49 3.81 -23.41
N SER A 81 -12.34 4.04 -24.72
CA SER A 81 -12.12 2.98 -25.70
C SER A 81 -10.81 2.20 -25.44
N GLN A 82 -9.75 2.90 -25.03
CA GLN A 82 -8.47 2.28 -24.65
C GLN A 82 -8.62 1.47 -23.36
N ASN A 83 -9.28 2.01 -22.34
CA ASN A 83 -9.55 1.30 -21.09
C ASN A 83 -10.40 0.04 -21.34
N GLU A 84 -11.44 0.12 -22.17
CA GLU A 84 -12.23 -1.06 -22.54
C GLU A 84 -11.40 -2.12 -23.27
N ALA A 85 -10.50 -1.70 -24.17
CA ALA A 85 -9.61 -2.61 -24.89
C ALA A 85 -8.58 -3.27 -23.94
N GLU A 86 -8.01 -2.53 -23.00
CA GLU A 86 -7.12 -3.06 -21.97
C GLU A 86 -7.84 -4.02 -21.03
N LEU A 87 -9.08 -3.69 -20.64
CA LEU A 87 -9.92 -4.58 -19.82
C LEU A 87 -10.16 -5.91 -20.54
N ARG A 88 -10.53 -5.87 -21.82
CA ARG A 88 -10.72 -7.07 -22.65
C ARG A 88 -9.43 -7.89 -22.75
N ARG A 89 -8.28 -7.24 -22.97
CA ARG A 89 -6.97 -7.91 -23.01
C ARG A 89 -6.66 -8.62 -21.69
N GLN A 90 -6.91 -7.97 -20.56
CA GLN A 90 -6.72 -8.57 -19.23
C GLN A 90 -7.66 -9.76 -18.99
N PHE A 91 -8.91 -9.70 -19.46
CA PHE A 91 -9.83 -10.83 -19.38
C PHE A 91 -9.36 -12.01 -20.24
N GLU A 92 -8.91 -11.75 -21.47
CA GLU A 92 -8.35 -12.78 -22.35
C GLU A 92 -7.07 -13.41 -21.78
N GLU A 93 -6.16 -12.60 -21.24
CA GLU A 93 -4.94 -13.06 -20.56
C GLU A 93 -5.28 -13.96 -19.35
N ARG A 94 -6.20 -13.52 -18.48
CA ARG A 94 -6.65 -14.34 -17.34
C ARG A 94 -7.33 -15.63 -17.80
N GLN A 95 -8.10 -15.58 -18.87
CA GLN A 95 -8.73 -16.78 -19.41
C GLN A 95 -7.67 -17.77 -19.91
N GLN A 96 -6.67 -17.32 -20.65
CA GLN A 96 -5.56 -18.17 -21.11
C GLN A 96 -4.76 -18.74 -19.95
N GLU A 97 -4.50 -17.96 -18.90
CA GLU A 97 -3.85 -18.45 -17.68
C GLU A 97 -4.69 -19.55 -17.01
N THR A 98 -6.01 -19.36 -16.91
CA THR A 98 -6.88 -20.40 -16.34
C THR A 98 -6.89 -21.66 -17.20
N GLU A 99 -6.97 -21.54 -18.52
CA GLU A 99 -6.91 -22.67 -19.46
C GLU A 99 -5.57 -23.41 -19.33
N HIS A 100 -4.46 -22.70 -19.23
CA HIS A 100 -3.15 -23.29 -19.03
C HIS A 100 -3.02 -24.02 -17.67
N VAL A 101 -3.59 -23.46 -16.61
CA VAL A 101 -3.65 -24.13 -15.30
C VAL A 101 -4.49 -25.40 -15.37
N TYR A 102 -5.64 -25.38 -16.06
CA TYR A 102 -6.45 -26.57 -16.28
C TYR A 102 -5.68 -27.65 -17.04
N GLU A 103 -4.99 -27.30 -18.13
CA GLU A 103 -4.14 -28.22 -18.89
C GLU A 103 -3.01 -28.82 -18.03
N LEU A 104 -2.37 -27.99 -17.21
CA LEU A 104 -1.30 -28.46 -16.31
C LEU A 104 -1.81 -29.42 -15.24
N LEU A 105 -2.97 -29.13 -14.66
CA LEU A 105 -3.64 -30.01 -13.70
C LEU A 105 -4.05 -31.33 -14.37
N GLU A 106 -4.60 -31.29 -15.59
CA GLU A 106 -4.99 -32.49 -16.32
C GLU A 106 -3.77 -33.37 -16.64
N ASN A 107 -2.67 -32.78 -17.08
CA ASN A 107 -1.41 -33.49 -17.29
C ASN A 107 -0.86 -34.10 -15.98
N LYS A 108 -0.93 -33.36 -14.86
CA LYS A 108 -0.48 -33.87 -13.56
C LYS A 108 -1.34 -35.02 -13.07
N ILE A 109 -2.65 -34.96 -13.28
CA ILE A 109 -3.57 -36.06 -12.97
C ILE A 109 -3.21 -37.29 -13.80
N GLN A 110 -2.95 -37.14 -15.10
CA GLN A 110 -2.57 -38.25 -15.98
C GLN A 110 -1.25 -38.89 -15.52
N LEU A 111 -0.23 -38.10 -15.20
CA LEU A 111 1.05 -38.61 -14.69
C LEU A 111 0.88 -39.37 -13.37
N LEU A 112 0.13 -38.82 -12.42
CA LEU A 112 -0.16 -39.49 -11.14
C LEU A 112 -0.93 -40.81 -11.33
N GLN A 113 -1.84 -40.87 -12.30
CA GLN A 113 -2.54 -42.11 -12.66
C GLN A 113 -1.59 -43.14 -13.27
N GLU A 114 -0.65 -42.73 -14.13
CA GLU A 114 0.37 -43.61 -14.71
C GLU A 114 1.35 -44.14 -13.66
N GLU A 115 1.82 -43.28 -12.75
CA GLU A 115 2.67 -43.66 -11.63
C GLU A 115 1.96 -44.67 -10.72
N SER A 116 0.70 -44.41 -10.37
CA SER A 116 -0.11 -45.36 -9.59
C SER A 116 -0.24 -46.70 -10.30
N ARG A 117 -0.44 -46.70 -11.62
CA ARG A 117 -0.52 -47.93 -12.43
C ARG A 117 0.82 -48.68 -12.46
N LEU A 118 1.94 -47.96 -12.60
CA LEU A 118 3.28 -48.56 -12.59
C LEU A 118 3.60 -49.16 -11.22
N ALA A 119 3.33 -48.45 -10.13
CA ALA A 119 3.50 -48.95 -8.76
C ALA A 119 2.66 -50.21 -8.50
N LYS A 120 1.40 -50.25 -8.97
CA LYS A 120 0.55 -51.46 -8.89
C LYS A 120 1.16 -52.64 -9.65
N ASN A 121 1.69 -52.41 -10.86
CA ASN A 121 2.32 -53.47 -11.65
C ASN A 121 3.61 -53.98 -10.99
N GLU A 122 4.38 -53.10 -10.36
CA GLU A 122 5.60 -53.47 -9.64
C GLU A 122 5.29 -54.25 -8.36
N ALA A 123 4.30 -53.81 -7.59
CA ALA A 123 3.81 -54.56 -6.43
C ALA A 123 3.32 -55.97 -6.84
N ALA A 124 2.59 -56.08 -7.95
CA ALA A 124 2.17 -57.37 -8.49
C ALA A 124 3.35 -58.26 -8.91
N ARG A 125 4.39 -57.68 -9.53
CA ARG A 125 5.64 -58.38 -9.86
C ARG A 125 6.37 -58.88 -8.61
N MET A 126 6.51 -58.04 -7.59
CA MET A 126 7.14 -58.41 -6.33
C MET A 126 6.35 -59.52 -5.62
N ALA A 127 5.02 -59.43 -5.59
CA ALA A 127 4.17 -60.49 -5.04
C ALA A 127 4.38 -61.83 -5.78
N ALA A 128 4.46 -61.82 -7.11
CA ALA A 128 4.73 -63.03 -7.89
C ALA A 128 6.10 -63.63 -7.60
N LEU A 129 7.14 -62.80 -7.42
CA LEU A 129 8.47 -63.27 -7.02
C LEU A 129 8.48 -63.88 -5.62
N VAL A 130 7.77 -63.26 -4.68
CA VAL A 130 7.63 -63.77 -3.31
C VAL A 130 6.91 -65.13 -3.31
N GLU A 131 5.85 -65.30 -4.10
CA GLU A 131 5.18 -66.59 -4.21
C GLU A 131 6.08 -67.66 -4.87
N ALA A 132 6.83 -67.31 -5.91
CA ALA A 132 7.82 -68.23 -6.51
C ALA A 132 8.94 -68.62 -5.52
N GLU A 133 9.39 -67.69 -4.68
CA GLU A 133 10.38 -67.97 -3.63
C GLU A 133 9.80 -68.83 -2.50
N LYS A 134 8.53 -68.63 -2.14
CA LYS A 134 7.81 -69.52 -1.21
C LYS A 134 7.71 -70.94 -1.76
N GLU A 135 7.38 -71.10 -3.04
CA GLU A 135 7.36 -72.41 -3.70
C GLU A 135 8.74 -73.09 -3.69
N CYS A 136 9.80 -72.35 -4.01
CA CYS A 136 11.18 -72.85 -3.96
C CYS A 136 11.61 -73.27 -2.54
N ASN A 137 11.25 -72.46 -1.53
CA ASN A 137 11.51 -72.78 -0.13
C ASN A 137 10.72 -74.01 0.35
N LEU A 138 9.48 -74.20 -0.13
CA LEU A 138 8.70 -75.41 0.13
C LEU A 138 9.38 -76.63 -0.49
N GLU A 139 9.82 -76.57 -1.75
CA GLU A 139 10.58 -77.65 -2.39
C GLU A 139 11.89 -77.98 -1.65
N LEU A 140 12.63 -76.96 -1.19
CA LEU A 140 13.84 -77.13 -0.40
C LEU A 140 13.55 -77.79 0.95
N SER A 141 12.45 -77.40 1.61
CA SER A 141 11.99 -78.01 2.86
C SER A 141 11.59 -79.47 2.66
N GLU A 142 10.92 -79.80 1.54
CA GLU A 142 10.62 -81.19 1.17
C GLU A 142 11.88 -82.02 0.89
N LYS A 143 12.86 -81.45 0.17
CA LYS A 143 14.17 -82.08 -0.07
C LYS A 143 14.93 -82.31 1.25
N LEU A 144 14.92 -81.34 2.17
CA LEU A 144 15.54 -81.46 3.50
C LEU A 144 14.85 -82.53 4.36
N LYS A 145 13.52 -82.63 4.29
CA LYS A 145 12.74 -83.73 4.93
C LYS A 145 13.07 -85.10 4.33
N GLY A 146 13.29 -85.16 3.02
CA GLY A 146 13.78 -86.38 2.35
C GLY A 146 15.18 -86.77 2.80
N VAL A 147 16.09 -85.81 2.95
CA VAL A 147 17.45 -86.03 3.45
C VAL A 147 17.41 -86.49 4.91
N THR A 148 16.61 -85.86 5.79
CA THR A 148 16.46 -86.29 7.20
C THR A 148 15.86 -87.68 7.35
N LYS A 149 14.91 -88.09 6.50
CA LYS A 149 14.44 -89.48 6.46
C LYS A 149 15.52 -90.48 6.03
N ASN A 150 16.43 -90.09 5.13
CA ASN A 150 17.57 -90.94 4.73
C ASN A 150 18.62 -91.09 5.84
N TRP A 151 18.64 -90.21 6.85
CA TRP A 151 19.54 -90.31 8.02
C TRP A 151 19.00 -91.23 9.14
N GLU A 152 17.71 -91.59 9.13
CA GLU A 152 17.11 -92.47 10.13
C GLU A 152 17.19 -93.97 9.77
N GLU A 153 17.57 -94.33 8.54
CA GLU A 153 17.62 -95.73 8.07
C GLU A 153 19.02 -96.37 7.94
N VAL A 154 20.10 -95.74 8.41
CA VAL A 154 21.44 -96.36 8.36
C VAL A 154 22.12 -96.38 9.74
N PRO A 155 22.40 -97.58 10.31
CA PRO A 155 23.14 -97.69 11.56
C PRO A 155 24.64 -97.69 11.31
N GLY A 156 25.34 -96.83 12.07
CA GLY A 156 26.71 -97.09 12.53
C GLY A 156 27.85 -96.76 11.55
N ASP A 157 28.77 -95.96 12.09
CA ASP A 157 30.17 -95.76 11.69
C ASP A 157 30.51 -94.70 10.62
N GLN A 158 31.42 -93.81 11.06
CA GLN A 158 32.14 -92.75 10.33
C GLN A 158 31.42 -91.41 10.15
N VAL A 159 31.14 -90.73 11.27
CA VAL A 159 31.13 -89.26 11.28
C VAL A 159 32.40 -88.80 11.98
N ASN A 160 33.35 -88.27 11.21
CA ASN A 160 34.63 -87.76 11.69
C ASN A 160 34.38 -86.48 12.51
N PRO A 161 34.55 -86.48 13.85
CA PRO A 161 34.22 -85.32 14.70
C PRO A 161 35.07 -84.08 14.39
N GLU A 162 36.28 -84.31 13.85
CA GLU A 162 37.28 -83.28 13.56
C GLU A 162 36.80 -82.23 12.55
N ARG A 163 36.06 -82.63 11.52
CA ARG A 163 35.54 -81.68 10.50
C ARG A 163 34.43 -80.79 11.05
N TYR A 164 33.65 -81.28 12.02
CA TYR A 164 32.59 -80.49 12.64
C TYR A 164 33.19 -79.49 13.65
N THR A 165 34.21 -79.91 14.40
CA THR A 165 34.98 -79.00 15.27
C THR A 165 35.77 -77.95 14.48
N GLU A 166 36.30 -78.29 13.30
CA GLU A 166 36.97 -77.33 12.42
C GLU A 166 35.97 -76.32 11.81
N ALA A 167 34.77 -76.75 11.41
CA ALA A 167 33.74 -75.86 10.90
C ALA A 167 33.20 -74.92 11.99
N LEU A 168 33.06 -75.40 13.23
CA LEU A 168 32.70 -74.55 14.38
C LEU A 168 33.82 -73.56 14.72
N ALA A 169 35.08 -74.00 14.75
CA ALA A 169 36.22 -73.11 14.99
C ALA A 169 36.36 -72.03 13.89
N GLN A 170 36.02 -72.36 12.63
CA GLN A 170 35.96 -71.37 11.55
C GLN A 170 34.81 -70.38 11.72
N ARG A 171 33.65 -70.82 12.22
CA ARG A 171 32.52 -69.94 12.56
C ARG A 171 32.84 -69.03 13.75
N ASP A 172 33.44 -69.57 14.80
CA ASP A 172 33.82 -68.80 15.99
C ASP A 172 34.87 -67.75 15.63
N LYS A 173 35.87 -68.12 14.82
CA LYS A 173 36.83 -67.15 14.25
C LYS A 173 36.14 -66.07 13.42
N ARG A 174 35.12 -66.43 12.63
CA ARG A 174 34.36 -65.46 11.84
C ARG A 174 33.50 -64.54 12.71
N ILE A 175 32.97 -65.04 13.82
CA ILE A 175 32.23 -64.24 14.82
C ILE A 175 33.19 -63.27 15.51
N GLU A 176 34.39 -63.71 15.87
CA GLU A 176 35.42 -62.84 16.45
C GLU A 176 35.83 -61.70 15.50
N GLU A 177 36.03 -62.02 14.21
CA GLU A 177 36.33 -61.04 13.15
C GLU A 177 35.19 -60.03 12.98
N LEU A 178 33.93 -60.49 13.03
CA LEU A 178 32.75 -59.61 12.96
C LEU A 178 32.62 -58.74 14.20
N ASN A 179 32.90 -59.25 15.40
CA ASN A 179 32.87 -58.48 16.64
C ASN A 179 33.97 -57.41 16.68
N GLN A 180 35.16 -57.71 16.15
CA GLN A 180 36.24 -56.73 16.00
C GLN A 180 35.86 -55.64 14.98
N SER A 181 35.19 -56.02 13.89
CA SER A 181 34.65 -55.07 12.91
C SER A 181 33.55 -54.19 13.51
N LEU A 182 32.66 -54.76 14.33
CA LEU A 182 31.61 -54.02 15.02
C LEU A 182 32.21 -53.00 16.00
N ALA A 183 33.16 -53.42 16.82
CA ALA A 183 33.86 -52.52 17.76
C ALA A 183 34.64 -51.41 17.04
N ALA A 184 35.17 -51.67 15.85
CA ALA A 184 35.81 -50.64 15.02
C ALA A 184 34.78 -49.64 14.45
N GLN A 185 33.60 -50.12 14.05
CA GLN A 185 32.49 -49.27 13.60
C GLN A 185 31.90 -48.43 14.73
N GLU A 186 31.73 -48.99 15.93
CA GLU A 186 31.27 -48.27 17.12
C GLU A 186 32.21 -47.12 17.48
N LYS A 187 33.54 -47.35 17.42
CA LYS A 187 34.55 -46.28 17.61
C LYS A 187 34.48 -45.20 16.54
N LEU A 188 34.21 -45.57 15.28
CA LEU A 188 34.05 -44.61 14.19
C LEU A 188 32.77 -43.76 14.38
N VAL A 189 31.69 -44.38 14.85
CA VAL A 189 30.44 -43.67 15.17
C VAL A 189 30.65 -42.72 16.35
N GLU A 190 31.40 -43.13 17.39
CA GLU A 190 31.79 -42.23 18.49
C GLU A 190 32.60 -41.04 17.98
N GLN A 191 33.58 -41.26 17.10
CA GLN A 191 34.36 -40.19 16.47
C GLN A 191 33.49 -39.24 15.65
N LEU A 192 32.60 -39.76 14.80
CA LEU A 192 31.68 -38.95 14.01
C LEU A 192 30.66 -38.20 14.89
N SER A 193 30.28 -38.77 16.03
CA SER A 193 29.40 -38.10 17.00
C SER A 193 30.12 -36.95 17.71
N GLN A 194 31.40 -37.11 18.04
CA GLN A 194 32.26 -36.05 18.59
C GLN A 194 32.51 -34.95 17.57
N GLU A 195 32.78 -35.30 16.30
CA GLU A 195 32.91 -34.33 15.20
C GLU A 195 31.60 -33.58 14.97
N LYS A 196 30.45 -34.27 15.03
CA LYS A 196 29.13 -33.62 14.96
C LYS A 196 28.91 -32.65 16.11
N GLN A 197 29.28 -32.99 17.34
CA GLN A 197 29.19 -32.09 18.49
C GLN A 197 30.13 -30.88 18.35
N GLN A 198 31.33 -31.07 17.81
CA GLN A 198 32.26 -29.98 17.52
C GLN A 198 31.73 -29.05 16.41
N LEU A 199 31.11 -29.61 15.37
CA LEU A 199 30.48 -28.82 14.31
C LEU A 199 29.23 -28.07 14.79
N LEU A 200 28.47 -28.65 15.72
CA LEU A 200 27.35 -27.97 16.36
C LEU A 200 27.82 -26.80 17.23
N HIS A 201 28.90 -26.96 17.98
CA HIS A 201 29.51 -25.88 18.77
C HIS A 201 30.07 -24.75 17.88
N LEU A 202 30.48 -25.05 16.64
CA LEU A 202 30.92 -24.05 15.65
C LEU A 202 29.75 -23.33 14.94
N LEU A 203 28.54 -23.88 14.98
CA LEU A 203 27.33 -23.25 14.43
C LEU A 203 26.60 -22.36 15.44
N GLU A 204 26.89 -22.49 16.74
CA GLU A 204 26.21 -21.76 17.82
C GLU A 204 26.85 -20.41 18.20
N GLU A 205 27.98 -20.01 17.61
CA GLU A 205 28.56 -18.67 17.82
C GLU A 205 28.14 -17.67 16.72
N PRO A 206 27.34 -16.63 17.02
CA PRO A 206 27.16 -15.52 16.11
C PRO A 206 28.19 -14.42 16.39
N ALA A 207 29.04 -14.18 15.39
CA ALA A 207 29.70 -12.92 15.08
C ALA A 207 30.70 -12.29 16.07
N SER A 208 32.00 -12.37 15.72
CA SER A 208 32.89 -11.21 15.73
C SER A 208 34.07 -11.39 14.77
N MET A 209 34.39 -10.33 14.04
CA MET A 209 35.50 -10.21 13.10
C MET A 209 36.83 -10.68 13.70
N GLU A 210 37.62 -11.44 12.94
CA GLU A 210 39.01 -11.08 12.61
C GLU A 210 39.59 -11.99 11.53
N VAL A 211 40.29 -11.38 10.57
CA VAL A 211 40.94 -12.03 9.43
C VAL A 211 42.29 -12.59 9.88
N GLN A 212 42.42 -13.91 10.02
CA GLN A 212 43.71 -14.64 9.92
C GLN A 212 43.52 -16.04 9.30
N PRO A 213 44.50 -16.55 8.51
CA PRO A 213 44.28 -17.67 7.60
C PRO A 213 44.49 -19.02 8.30
N VAL A 214 43.40 -19.70 8.66
CA VAL A 214 43.41 -21.08 9.19
C VAL A 214 43.41 -22.10 8.04
N THR A 215 44.19 -21.86 6.99
CA THR A 215 44.31 -22.76 5.83
C THR A 215 45.58 -23.62 5.83
N GLU A 216 46.51 -23.42 6.76
CA GLU A 216 47.81 -24.12 6.76
C GLU A 216 47.92 -25.32 7.71
N GLU A 217 47.04 -25.48 8.71
CA GLU A 217 47.16 -26.60 9.67
C GLU A 217 46.43 -27.89 9.23
N LEU A 218 45.42 -27.79 8.34
CA LEU A 218 44.71 -28.97 7.82
C LEU A 218 45.47 -29.71 6.70
N LEU A 219 46.44 -29.06 6.03
CA LEU A 219 47.21 -29.65 4.94
C LEU A 219 48.43 -30.49 5.40
N LYS A 220 48.81 -30.44 6.68
CA LYS A 220 49.94 -31.23 7.21
C LYS A 220 49.56 -32.62 7.75
N ARG A 221 48.28 -32.89 8.02
CA ARG A 221 47.85 -34.18 8.58
C ARG A 221 47.39 -35.20 7.52
N GLN A 222 47.21 -34.78 6.27
CA GLN A 222 46.68 -35.60 5.17
C GLN A 222 47.77 -36.18 4.23
N LYS A 223 48.98 -36.42 4.75
CA LYS A 223 50.10 -37.01 3.98
C LYS A 223 50.83 -38.18 4.65
N LEU A 224 50.19 -38.81 5.64
CA LEU A 224 50.68 -40.04 6.27
C LEU A 224 49.49 -40.98 6.50
N ASN A 225 49.00 -41.58 5.41
CA ASN A 225 48.29 -42.87 5.39
C ASN A 225 47.88 -43.18 3.94
N SER A 226 48.89 -43.43 3.12
CA SER A 226 48.70 -44.07 1.83
C SER A 226 49.56 -45.33 1.81
N HIS A 227 49.20 -46.35 2.59
CA HIS A 227 49.49 -47.73 2.22
C HIS A 227 48.56 -48.70 2.95
N GLU A 228 48.02 -49.59 2.11
CA GLU A 228 47.52 -50.93 2.37
C GLU A 228 46.03 -51.17 2.62
N THR A 229 45.56 -52.16 1.85
CA THR A 229 44.39 -53.01 2.02
C THR A 229 43.02 -52.48 1.59
N THR A 230 42.76 -52.67 0.30
CA THR A 230 41.55 -53.33 -0.21
C THR A 230 41.01 -54.37 0.76
N VAL A 231 39.72 -54.29 1.15
CA VAL A 231 38.76 -55.42 1.24
C VAL A 231 37.40 -54.94 1.82
N THR A 232 36.35 -55.23 1.04
CA THR A 232 34.91 -55.40 1.37
C THR A 232 34.10 -54.23 1.94
N HIS A 233 33.33 -53.64 1.02
CA HIS A 233 32.06 -52.95 1.30
C HIS A 233 31.07 -53.88 2.03
N GLN A 234 30.45 -53.38 3.09
CA GLN A 234 29.23 -53.91 3.66
C GLN A 234 28.18 -52.79 3.62
N SER A 235 27.11 -53.05 2.86
CA SER A 235 26.02 -52.15 2.50
C SER A 235 25.23 -51.71 3.72
N VAL A 236 25.29 -50.41 4.05
CA VAL A 236 24.21 -49.74 4.79
C VAL A 236 22.99 -49.74 3.87
N SER A 237 21.85 -50.25 4.34
CA SER A 237 20.65 -50.43 3.52
C SER A 237 20.18 -49.09 2.94
N ASP A 238 20.26 -48.96 1.61
CA ASP A 238 19.86 -47.78 0.82
C ASP A 238 18.43 -47.28 1.14
N SER A 239 17.58 -48.14 1.72
CA SER A 239 16.22 -47.83 2.15
C SER A 239 16.14 -46.80 3.30
N HIS A 240 17.00 -46.86 4.31
CA HIS A 240 16.93 -45.92 5.44
C HIS A 240 17.48 -44.53 5.09
N LEU A 241 18.47 -44.47 4.19
CA LEU A 241 18.95 -43.21 3.65
C LEU A 241 17.88 -42.55 2.77
N ALA A 242 17.15 -43.33 1.97
CA ALA A 242 16.06 -42.83 1.15
C ALA A 242 14.89 -42.24 1.97
N GLU A 243 14.45 -42.92 3.04
CA GLU A 243 13.35 -42.43 3.90
C GLU A 243 13.72 -41.13 4.64
N LEU A 244 14.94 -41.01 5.14
CA LEU A 244 15.41 -39.77 5.77
C LEU A 244 15.54 -38.64 4.75
N GLN A 245 15.99 -38.95 3.53
CA GLN A 245 16.10 -37.98 2.47
C GLN A 245 14.73 -37.49 1.97
N GLU A 246 13.73 -38.36 1.93
CA GLU A 246 12.35 -38.00 1.60
C GLU A 246 11.70 -37.13 2.69
N LYS A 247 11.93 -37.45 3.98
CA LYS A 247 11.47 -36.61 5.10
C LYS A 247 12.12 -35.23 5.10
N ILE A 248 13.43 -35.15 4.83
CA ILE A 248 14.12 -33.86 4.69
C ILE A 248 13.52 -33.07 3.54
N GLN A 249 13.34 -33.68 2.37
CA GLN A 249 12.71 -33.03 1.21
C GLN A 249 11.26 -32.57 1.49
N GLN A 250 10.48 -33.36 2.22
CA GLN A 250 9.13 -32.95 2.65
C GLN A 250 9.20 -31.75 3.60
N THR A 251 10.07 -31.76 4.60
CA THR A 251 10.21 -30.61 5.51
C THR A 251 10.71 -29.37 4.79
N GLU A 252 11.65 -29.49 3.85
CA GLU A 252 12.13 -28.41 3.00
C GLU A 252 11.02 -27.86 2.10
N ALA A 253 10.19 -28.72 1.51
CA ALA A 253 9.03 -28.30 0.72
C ALA A 253 7.98 -27.56 1.56
N THR A 254 7.69 -28.06 2.77
CA THR A 254 6.76 -27.39 3.68
C THR A 254 7.29 -26.04 4.17
N ASN A 255 8.59 -25.95 4.50
CA ASN A 255 9.22 -24.69 4.86
C ASN A 255 9.20 -23.70 3.69
N LYS A 256 9.42 -24.17 2.46
CA LYS A 256 9.35 -23.33 1.27
C LYS A 256 7.94 -22.77 1.07
N ILE A 257 6.90 -23.59 1.24
CA ILE A 257 5.49 -23.14 1.15
C ILE A 257 5.17 -22.14 2.26
N LEU A 258 5.65 -22.37 3.49
CA LEU A 258 5.46 -21.41 4.59
C LEU A 258 6.20 -20.10 4.35
N GLN A 259 7.40 -20.14 3.76
CA GLN A 259 8.17 -18.97 3.37
C GLN A 259 7.43 -18.19 2.26
N GLU A 260 6.87 -18.87 1.28
CA GLU A 260 6.06 -18.28 0.21
C GLU A 260 4.80 -17.61 0.79
N LYS A 261 4.06 -18.28 1.67
CA LYS A 261 2.90 -17.69 2.38
C LYS A 261 3.26 -16.50 3.25
N LEU A 262 4.40 -16.53 3.94
CA LEU A 262 4.88 -15.39 4.73
C LEU A 262 5.18 -14.19 3.82
N ASN A 263 5.79 -14.44 2.66
CA ASN A 263 6.08 -13.40 1.69
C ASN A 263 4.79 -12.83 1.07
N GLU A 264 3.82 -13.66 0.72
CA GLU A 264 2.49 -13.25 0.24
C GLU A 264 1.77 -12.37 1.27
N MET A 265 1.68 -12.83 2.52
CA MET A 265 1.10 -12.05 3.62
C MET A 265 1.82 -10.71 3.85
N SER A 266 3.15 -10.69 3.71
CA SER A 266 3.94 -9.46 3.82
C SER A 266 3.68 -8.49 2.67
N TYR A 267 3.42 -9.01 1.47
CA TYR A 267 3.07 -8.23 0.29
C TYR A 267 1.66 -7.65 0.42
N GLU A 268 0.69 -8.47 0.83
CA GLU A 268 -0.69 -8.03 1.10
C GLU A 268 -0.74 -6.96 2.19
N LEU A 269 0.03 -7.11 3.27
CA LEU A 269 0.15 -6.09 4.32
C LEU A 269 0.71 -4.77 3.79
N LYS A 270 1.74 -4.81 2.94
CA LYS A 270 2.29 -3.60 2.30
C LYS A 270 1.28 -2.95 1.38
N CYS A 271 0.58 -3.72 0.54
CA CYS A 271 -0.47 -3.19 -0.33
C CYS A 271 -1.63 -2.58 0.46
N ALA A 272 -2.06 -3.22 1.55
CA ALA A 272 -3.08 -2.68 2.44
C ALA A 272 -2.62 -1.38 3.13
N GLN A 273 -1.36 -1.33 3.57
CA GLN A 273 -0.76 -0.14 4.18
C GLN A 273 -0.66 1.02 3.18
N GLU A 274 -0.23 0.77 1.94
CA GLU A 274 -0.21 1.76 0.87
C GLU A 274 -1.63 2.24 0.51
N SER A 275 -2.62 1.36 0.53
CA SER A 275 -4.03 1.72 0.32
C SER A 275 -4.56 2.61 1.45
N SER A 276 -4.25 2.28 2.71
CA SER A 276 -4.62 3.10 3.88
C SER A 276 -3.99 4.49 3.79
N GLN A 277 -2.71 4.58 3.45
CA GLN A 277 -2.02 5.87 3.30
C GLN A 277 -2.63 6.73 2.19
N LYS A 278 -3.06 6.11 1.08
CA LYS A 278 -3.78 6.81 0.01
C LYS A 278 -5.14 7.31 0.49
N GLN A 279 -5.89 6.50 1.24
CA GLN A 279 -7.17 6.90 1.84
C GLN A 279 -6.99 8.05 2.84
N ASP A 280 -5.97 8.01 3.69
CA ASP A 280 -5.65 9.09 4.63
C ASP A 280 -5.31 10.39 3.89
N GLY A 281 -4.54 10.32 2.80
CA GLY A 281 -4.28 11.46 1.92
C GLY A 281 -5.55 12.03 1.28
N THR A 282 -6.51 11.16 0.91
CA THR A 282 -7.80 11.61 0.35
C THR A 282 -8.67 12.27 1.42
N ILE A 283 -8.72 11.71 2.63
CA ILE A 283 -9.44 12.28 3.78
C ILE A 283 -8.86 13.65 4.16
N GLN A 284 -7.53 13.78 4.17
CA GLN A 284 -6.86 15.05 4.45
C GLN A 284 -7.25 16.11 3.42
N ASN A 285 -7.25 15.76 2.13
CA ASN A 285 -7.67 16.68 1.06
C ASN A 285 -9.14 17.09 1.20
N LEU A 286 -10.04 16.14 1.50
CA LEU A 286 -11.46 16.45 1.73
C LEU A 286 -11.66 17.34 2.97
N LYS A 287 -10.83 17.18 3.99
CA LYS A 287 -10.84 18.03 5.19
C LYS A 287 -10.38 19.45 4.89
N GLU A 288 -9.39 19.62 4.02
CA GLU A 288 -8.92 20.93 3.57
C GLU A 288 -9.95 21.63 2.67
N THR A 289 -10.60 20.90 1.76
CA THR A 289 -11.67 21.47 0.93
C THR A 289 -12.89 21.86 1.77
N LEU A 290 -13.26 21.07 2.78
CA LEU A 290 -14.32 21.43 3.72
C LEU A 290 -14.01 22.73 4.46
N LYS A 291 -12.80 22.87 5.02
CA LYS A 291 -12.37 24.11 5.70
C LYS A 291 -12.38 25.31 4.78
N SER A 292 -11.98 25.14 3.52
CA SER A 292 -12.07 26.19 2.50
C SER A 292 -13.53 26.62 2.28
N ARG A 293 -14.46 25.66 2.15
CA ARG A 293 -15.90 25.95 2.01
C ARG A 293 -16.51 26.61 3.24
N GLU A 294 -16.12 26.20 4.44
CA GLU A 294 -16.53 26.85 5.70
C GLU A 294 -16.08 28.32 5.72
N SER A 295 -14.83 28.60 5.31
CA SER A 295 -14.33 29.97 5.21
C SER A 295 -15.06 30.82 4.14
N GLU A 296 -15.45 30.21 3.01
CA GLU A 296 -16.30 30.87 2.00
C GLU A 296 -17.67 31.22 2.58
N THR A 297 -18.30 30.31 3.33
CA THR A 297 -19.59 30.59 3.97
C THR A 297 -19.50 31.71 5.01
N GLU A 298 -18.46 31.72 5.86
CA GLU A 298 -18.23 32.81 6.83
C GLU A 298 -18.00 34.16 6.15
N GLU A 299 -17.33 34.19 5.00
CA GLU A 299 -17.18 35.40 4.20
C GLU A 299 -18.49 35.88 3.59
N LEU A 300 -19.32 34.97 3.09
CA LEU A 300 -20.65 35.31 2.60
C LEU A 300 -21.53 35.88 3.72
N TYR A 301 -21.47 35.31 4.92
CA TYR A 301 -22.16 35.86 6.10
C TYR A 301 -21.69 37.28 6.43
N ARG A 302 -20.38 37.53 6.48
CA ARG A 302 -19.83 38.88 6.70
C ARG A 302 -20.26 39.89 5.63
N VAL A 303 -20.40 39.45 4.37
CA VAL A 303 -20.90 40.30 3.29
C VAL A 303 -22.38 40.63 3.46
N ILE A 304 -23.20 39.65 3.85
CA ILE A 304 -24.63 39.85 4.11
C ILE A 304 -24.81 40.81 5.30
N GLU A 305 -24.05 40.65 6.37
CA GLU A 305 -24.05 41.59 7.50
C GLU A 305 -23.66 43.01 7.07
N GLY A 306 -22.59 43.16 6.30
CA GLY A 306 -22.20 44.47 5.76
C GLY A 306 -23.25 45.10 4.84
N GLN A 307 -23.98 44.29 4.07
CA GLN A 307 -25.11 44.74 3.26
C GLN A 307 -26.32 45.15 4.10
N ASN A 308 -26.60 44.43 5.19
CA ASN A 308 -27.66 44.78 6.14
C ASN A 308 -27.35 46.07 6.90
N ASP A 309 -26.10 46.27 7.31
CA ASP A 309 -25.62 47.51 7.95
C ASP A 309 -25.74 48.72 7.03
N THR A 310 -25.37 48.56 5.75
CA THR A 310 -25.50 49.63 4.76
C THR A 310 -26.97 49.92 4.45
N MET A 311 -27.83 48.90 4.35
CA MET A 311 -29.28 49.06 4.26
C MET A 311 -29.87 49.77 5.47
N ALA A 312 -29.42 49.47 6.69
CA ALA A 312 -29.85 50.13 7.92
C ALA A 312 -29.45 51.62 7.93
N LYS A 313 -28.20 51.93 7.55
CA LYS A 313 -27.72 53.32 7.41
C LYS A 313 -28.49 54.10 6.35
N LEU A 314 -28.83 53.47 5.22
CA LEU A 314 -29.67 54.11 4.19
C LEU A 314 -31.09 54.38 4.68
N ARG A 315 -31.69 53.46 5.46
CA ARG A 315 -32.99 53.67 6.12
C ARG A 315 -32.92 54.80 7.14
N GLU A 316 -31.87 54.87 7.97
CA GLU A 316 -31.65 55.98 8.90
C GLU A 316 -31.47 57.33 8.20
N MET A 317 -30.66 57.39 7.13
CA MET A 317 -30.47 58.62 6.37
C MET A 317 -31.76 59.08 5.67
N LEU A 318 -32.57 58.14 5.15
CA LEU A 318 -33.89 58.47 4.60
C LEU A 318 -34.81 59.05 5.67
N HIS A 319 -34.84 58.46 6.86
CA HIS A 319 -35.60 58.98 8.00
C HIS A 319 -35.10 60.35 8.47
N GLN A 320 -33.79 60.56 8.54
CA GLN A 320 -33.18 61.85 8.92
C GLN A 320 -33.45 62.94 7.86
N SER A 321 -33.43 62.59 6.57
CA SER A 321 -33.80 63.48 5.46
C SER A 321 -35.27 63.89 5.51
N GLN A 322 -36.17 62.94 5.78
CA GLN A 322 -37.61 63.20 5.96
C GLN A 322 -37.89 64.07 7.21
N LEU A 323 -37.14 63.88 8.29
CA LEU A 323 -37.21 64.73 9.50
C LEU A 323 -36.64 66.14 9.28
N GLY A 324 -35.62 66.29 8.42
CA GLY A 324 -35.05 67.58 8.03
C GLY A 324 -35.97 68.41 7.14
N GLN A 325 -36.73 67.78 6.24
CA GLN A 325 -37.72 68.46 5.39
C GLN A 325 -38.90 69.05 6.17
N LEU A 326 -39.23 68.50 7.35
CA LEU A 326 -40.24 69.06 8.25
C LEU A 326 -39.79 70.33 9.00
N HIS A 327 -38.50 70.70 8.93
CA HIS A 327 -37.93 71.83 9.68
C HIS A 327 -37.35 72.97 8.82
N SER A 328 -37.34 72.89 7.49
CA SER A 328 -36.77 73.95 6.63
C SER A 328 -37.78 74.55 5.66
N SER A 329 -38.48 75.59 6.12
CA SER A 329 -39.12 76.59 5.26
C SER A 329 -38.18 77.79 5.18
N GLU A 330 -37.40 77.93 4.10
CA GLU A 330 -36.98 79.19 3.43
C GLU A 330 -35.72 79.01 2.53
N GLY A 331 -35.81 79.49 1.27
CA GLY A 331 -34.66 79.85 0.42
C GLY A 331 -34.21 78.86 -0.67
N THR A 332 -34.32 79.25 -1.95
CA THR A 332 -34.05 78.43 -3.15
C THR A 332 -32.59 78.44 -3.67
N ALA A 333 -31.68 79.24 -3.09
CA ALA A 333 -30.28 79.34 -3.52
C ALA A 333 -29.30 78.27 -2.94
N PRO A 334 -29.50 77.68 -1.73
CA PRO A 334 -28.64 76.60 -1.22
C PRO A 334 -28.85 75.26 -1.94
N ALA A 335 -29.99 75.09 -2.62
CA ALA A 335 -30.42 73.83 -3.19
C ALA A 335 -29.48 73.32 -4.30
N GLN A 336 -28.93 74.20 -5.15
CA GLN A 336 -28.04 73.78 -6.25
C GLN A 336 -26.64 73.35 -5.78
N GLN A 337 -26.08 73.98 -4.74
CA GLN A 337 -24.82 73.53 -4.13
C GLN A 337 -25.00 72.25 -3.32
N GLN A 338 -26.16 72.08 -2.67
CA GLN A 338 -26.53 70.81 -2.02
C GLN A 338 -26.67 69.68 -3.04
N VAL A 339 -27.31 69.91 -4.18
CA VAL A 339 -27.46 68.91 -5.25
C VAL A 339 -26.09 68.50 -5.81
N ALA A 340 -25.21 69.46 -6.12
CA ALA A 340 -23.86 69.14 -6.63
C ALA A 340 -22.99 68.38 -5.59
N LEU A 341 -23.14 68.68 -4.30
CA LEU A 341 -22.49 67.93 -3.22
C LEU A 341 -23.05 66.51 -3.06
N LEU A 342 -24.37 66.34 -3.20
CA LEU A 342 -25.05 65.05 -3.20
C LEU A 342 -24.66 64.19 -4.41
N ASP A 343 -24.49 64.79 -5.58
CA ASP A 343 -24.03 64.10 -6.80
C ASP A 343 -22.58 63.65 -6.66
N LEU A 344 -21.70 64.49 -6.09
CA LEU A 344 -20.30 64.14 -5.79
C LEU A 344 -20.21 63.06 -4.70
N GLN A 345 -21.02 63.14 -3.64
CA GLN A 345 -21.10 62.08 -2.63
C GLN A 345 -21.61 60.76 -3.21
N SER A 346 -22.60 60.81 -4.11
CA SER A 346 -23.12 59.62 -4.80
C SER A 346 -22.07 59.00 -5.72
N ALA A 347 -21.32 59.81 -6.47
CA ALA A 347 -20.24 59.34 -7.33
C ALA A 347 -19.07 58.72 -6.52
N LEU A 348 -18.73 59.33 -5.37
CA LEU A 348 -17.70 58.82 -4.47
C LEU A 348 -18.13 57.50 -3.82
N PHE A 349 -19.41 57.36 -3.49
CA PHE A 349 -19.97 56.10 -2.99
C PHE A 349 -19.99 54.99 -4.05
N CYS A 350 -20.38 55.31 -5.29
CA CYS A 350 -20.35 54.36 -6.40
C CYS A 350 -18.93 53.86 -6.68
N SER A 351 -17.95 54.76 -6.72
CA SER A 351 -16.55 54.38 -6.92
C SER A 351 -15.99 53.57 -5.73
N GLN A 352 -16.41 53.86 -4.49
CA GLN A 352 -16.02 53.06 -3.32
C GLN A 352 -16.62 51.65 -3.34
N LEU A 353 -17.87 51.49 -3.79
CA LEU A 353 -18.49 50.18 -4.04
C LEU A 353 -17.77 49.40 -5.15
N GLU A 354 -17.35 50.09 -6.20
CA GLU A 354 -16.65 49.49 -7.33
C GLU A 354 -15.26 48.99 -6.93
N ILE A 355 -14.52 49.77 -6.13
CA ILE A 355 -13.25 49.34 -5.52
C ILE A 355 -13.46 48.11 -4.62
N GLN A 356 -14.51 48.08 -3.79
CA GLN A 356 -14.81 46.91 -2.96
C GLN A 356 -15.21 45.67 -3.78
N LYS A 357 -15.88 45.85 -4.93
CA LYS A 357 -16.14 44.74 -5.87
C LYS A 357 -14.84 44.22 -6.48
N LEU A 358 -13.97 45.11 -6.95
CA LEU A 358 -12.68 44.72 -7.53
C LEU A 358 -11.77 44.03 -6.50
N GLN A 359 -11.71 44.52 -5.26
CA GLN A 359 -10.95 43.87 -4.19
C GLN A 359 -11.44 42.45 -3.88
N ARG A 360 -12.76 42.20 -3.95
CA ARG A 360 -13.31 40.85 -3.81
C ARG A 360 -12.87 39.92 -4.95
N VAL A 361 -12.92 40.40 -6.19
CA VAL A 361 -12.47 39.64 -7.35
C VAL A 361 -10.97 39.32 -7.24
N VAL A 362 -10.15 40.27 -6.80
CA VAL A 362 -8.71 40.05 -6.59
C VAL A 362 -8.46 38.96 -5.54
N ARG A 363 -9.10 39.04 -4.37
CA ARG A 363 -8.96 37.99 -3.32
C ARG A 363 -9.42 36.62 -3.80
N GLN A 364 -10.51 36.56 -4.57
CA GLN A 364 -10.98 35.32 -5.17
C GLN A 364 -9.96 34.74 -6.15
N LYS A 365 -9.31 35.59 -6.96
CA LYS A 365 -8.27 35.17 -7.91
C LYS A 365 -6.98 34.73 -7.22
N GLU A 366 -6.59 35.38 -6.12
CA GLU A 366 -5.43 34.97 -5.30
C GLU A 366 -5.64 33.59 -4.69
N ARG A 367 -6.84 33.28 -4.20
CA ARG A 367 -7.18 31.93 -3.69
C ARG A 367 -7.20 30.89 -4.80
N GLN A 368 -7.84 31.17 -5.92
CA GLN A 368 -7.81 30.27 -7.09
C GLN A 368 -6.38 29.96 -7.55
N LEU A 369 -5.49 30.96 -7.49
CA LEU A 369 -4.07 30.76 -7.81
C LEU A 369 -3.36 29.89 -6.75
N ALA A 370 -3.67 30.06 -5.46
CA ALA A 370 -3.11 29.24 -4.39
C ALA A 370 -3.58 27.78 -4.51
N ASP A 371 -4.86 27.55 -4.72
CA ASP A 371 -5.44 26.23 -4.92
C ASP A 371 -4.85 25.55 -6.16
N ALA A 372 -4.72 26.28 -7.28
CA ALA A 372 -4.08 25.76 -8.48
C ALA A 372 -2.60 25.39 -8.25
N LYS A 373 -1.86 26.19 -7.47
CA LYS A 373 -0.47 25.86 -7.10
C LYS A 373 -0.40 24.60 -6.24
N GLN A 374 -1.31 24.44 -5.29
CA GLN A 374 -1.37 23.25 -4.43
C GLN A 374 -1.72 22.01 -5.27
N CYS A 375 -2.69 22.10 -6.18
CA CYS A 375 -3.02 21.04 -7.14
C CYS A 375 -1.81 20.64 -8.00
N VAL A 376 -1.04 21.61 -8.50
CA VAL A 376 0.19 21.33 -9.27
C VAL A 376 1.21 20.59 -8.41
N GLN A 377 1.44 21.02 -7.17
CA GLN A 377 2.37 20.33 -6.25
C GLN A 377 1.95 18.88 -5.98
N PHE A 378 0.64 18.62 -5.81
CA PHE A 378 0.14 17.24 -5.67
C PHE A 378 0.37 16.39 -6.91
N VAL A 379 0.12 16.95 -8.10
CA VAL A 379 0.36 16.25 -9.36
C VAL A 379 1.85 15.98 -9.56
N GLU A 380 2.72 16.92 -9.21
CA GLU A 380 4.18 16.76 -9.23
C GLU A 380 4.66 15.67 -8.25
N ALA A 381 4.14 15.68 -7.01
CA ALA A 381 4.44 14.63 -6.02
C ALA A 381 3.98 13.24 -6.49
N ALA A 382 2.74 13.12 -6.99
CA ALA A 382 2.22 11.87 -7.53
C ALA A 382 2.98 11.40 -8.78
N ALA A 383 3.49 12.33 -9.60
CA ALA A 383 4.34 12.00 -10.74
C ALA A 383 5.70 11.44 -10.28
N HIS A 384 6.32 12.08 -9.27
CA HIS A 384 7.57 11.59 -8.68
C HIS A 384 7.42 10.22 -8.01
N GLU A 385 6.34 9.98 -7.26
CA GLU A 385 6.06 8.67 -6.66
C GLU A 385 5.89 7.58 -7.73
N ARG A 386 5.14 7.87 -8.82
CA ARG A 386 5.00 6.94 -9.95
C ARG A 386 6.34 6.66 -10.64
N GLU A 387 7.21 7.66 -10.75
CA GLU A 387 8.54 7.50 -11.34
C GLU A 387 9.44 6.62 -10.45
N GLN A 388 9.43 6.85 -9.14
CA GLN A 388 10.13 6.00 -8.17
C GLN A 388 9.61 4.55 -8.20
N GLN A 389 8.31 4.34 -8.31
CA GLN A 389 7.71 3.00 -8.44
C GLN A 389 8.12 2.32 -9.75
N LYS A 390 8.19 3.06 -10.86
CA LYS A 390 8.72 2.56 -12.14
C LYS A 390 10.20 2.19 -12.03
N GLU A 391 11.02 2.99 -11.35
CA GLU A 391 12.42 2.66 -11.13
C GLU A 391 12.60 1.43 -10.25
N ALA A 392 11.84 1.31 -9.17
CA ALA A 392 11.87 0.14 -8.28
C ALA A 392 11.44 -1.14 -9.02
N SER A 393 10.35 -1.09 -9.78
CA SER A 393 9.90 -2.23 -10.58
C SER A 393 10.87 -2.58 -11.71
N TRP A 394 11.54 -1.60 -12.33
CA TRP A 394 12.59 -1.84 -13.31
C TRP A 394 13.83 -2.50 -12.68
N LYS A 395 14.27 -2.04 -11.51
CA LYS A 395 15.38 -2.66 -10.75
C LYS A 395 15.06 -4.11 -10.40
N HIS A 396 13.88 -4.37 -9.86
CA HIS A 396 13.43 -5.73 -9.54
C HIS A 396 13.38 -6.63 -10.78
N ASN A 397 12.82 -6.16 -11.90
CA ASN A 397 12.82 -6.90 -13.16
C ASN A 397 14.23 -7.21 -13.67
N ARG A 398 15.17 -6.27 -13.51
CA ARG A 398 16.57 -6.47 -13.89
C ARG A 398 17.24 -7.53 -13.02
N GLU A 399 16.96 -7.54 -11.72
CA GLU A 399 17.45 -8.54 -10.78
C GLU A 399 16.86 -9.92 -11.08
N LEU A 400 15.55 -10.00 -11.34
CA LEU A 400 14.87 -11.23 -11.73
C LEU A 400 15.47 -11.82 -13.01
N ARG A 401 15.73 -10.98 -14.03
CA ARG A 401 16.38 -11.42 -15.27
C ARG A 401 17.79 -11.96 -15.03
N LYS A 402 18.57 -11.33 -14.14
CA LYS A 402 19.91 -11.82 -13.76
C LYS A 402 19.82 -13.16 -13.02
N ALA A 403 18.90 -13.30 -12.08
CA ALA A 403 18.70 -14.55 -11.34
C ALA A 403 18.26 -15.69 -12.28
N LEU A 404 17.35 -15.40 -13.22
CA LEU A 404 16.95 -16.36 -14.24
C LEU A 404 18.11 -16.79 -15.15
N GLN A 405 18.97 -15.86 -15.56
CA GLN A 405 20.17 -16.19 -16.34
C GLN A 405 21.13 -17.06 -15.54
N GLN A 406 21.37 -16.75 -14.27
CA GLN A 406 22.22 -17.55 -13.39
C GLN A 406 21.67 -18.97 -13.20
N LEU A 407 20.36 -19.11 -12.95
CA LEU A 407 19.72 -20.42 -12.82
C LEU A 407 19.76 -21.22 -14.13
N GLN A 408 19.63 -20.56 -15.28
CA GLN A 408 19.78 -21.21 -16.59
C GLN A 408 21.22 -21.70 -16.81
N GLU A 409 22.23 -20.90 -16.46
CA GLU A 409 23.64 -21.31 -16.53
C GLU A 409 23.95 -22.47 -15.58
N GLU A 410 23.46 -22.42 -14.33
CA GLU A 410 23.59 -23.51 -13.36
C GLU A 410 22.93 -24.80 -13.83
N LEU A 411 21.73 -24.71 -14.41
CA LEU A 411 21.02 -25.86 -14.97
C LEU A 411 21.79 -26.46 -16.15
N GLN A 412 22.32 -25.61 -17.05
CA GLN A 412 23.16 -26.05 -18.16
C GLN A 412 24.44 -26.73 -17.66
N ASN A 413 25.10 -26.17 -16.65
CA ASN A 413 26.29 -26.74 -16.03
C ASN A 413 26.00 -28.10 -15.38
N LYS A 414 24.91 -28.22 -14.60
CA LYS A 414 24.47 -29.50 -14.02
C LYS A 414 24.15 -30.53 -15.10
N SER A 415 23.46 -30.13 -16.17
CA SER A 415 23.17 -31.02 -17.32
C SER A 415 24.45 -31.51 -18.00
N GLN A 416 25.46 -30.64 -18.17
CA GLN A 416 26.75 -31.03 -18.74
C GLN A 416 27.53 -31.96 -17.80
N GLN A 417 27.50 -31.71 -16.49
CA GLN A 417 28.13 -32.57 -15.49
C GLN A 417 27.50 -33.96 -15.46
N LEU A 418 26.18 -34.06 -15.50
CA LEU A 418 25.48 -35.35 -15.57
C LEU A 418 25.85 -36.11 -16.85
N ARG A 419 25.86 -35.43 -18.01
CA ARG A 419 26.31 -36.04 -19.27
C ARG A 419 27.77 -36.51 -19.22
N ALA A 420 28.65 -35.77 -18.58
CA ALA A 420 30.05 -36.17 -18.40
C ALA A 420 30.16 -37.40 -17.48
N GLN A 421 29.43 -37.42 -16.36
CA GLN A 421 29.40 -38.56 -15.44
C GLN A 421 28.80 -39.82 -16.09
N GLU A 422 27.75 -39.67 -16.90
CA GLU A 422 27.19 -40.77 -17.69
C GLU A 422 28.21 -41.30 -18.70
N ALA A 423 28.87 -40.42 -19.45
CA ALA A 423 29.92 -40.81 -20.39
C ALA A 423 31.08 -41.54 -19.69
N GLU A 424 31.50 -41.08 -18.51
CA GLU A 424 32.49 -41.79 -17.68
C GLU A 424 32.01 -43.17 -17.24
N LYS A 425 30.75 -43.32 -16.81
CA LYS A 425 30.17 -44.61 -16.45
C LYS A 425 30.16 -45.56 -17.65
N TYR A 426 29.72 -45.09 -18.82
CA TYR A 426 29.76 -45.87 -20.06
C TYR A 426 31.19 -46.29 -20.44
N ASN A 427 32.17 -45.40 -20.28
CA ASN A 427 33.57 -45.72 -20.51
C ASN A 427 34.12 -46.76 -19.50
N LYS A 428 33.73 -46.66 -18.22
CA LYS A 428 34.08 -47.65 -17.19
C LYS A 428 33.48 -49.02 -17.51
N ILE A 429 32.21 -49.08 -17.92
CA ILE A 429 31.56 -50.33 -18.34
C ILE A 429 32.28 -50.91 -19.56
N ARG A 430 32.53 -50.09 -20.59
CA ARG A 430 33.23 -50.51 -21.80
C ARG A 430 34.63 -51.06 -21.52
N THR A 431 35.39 -50.41 -20.64
CA THR A 431 36.73 -50.89 -20.25
C THR A 431 36.68 -52.16 -19.41
N GLN A 432 35.69 -52.30 -18.53
CA GLN A 432 35.44 -53.56 -17.81
C GLN A 432 35.06 -54.70 -18.76
N GLU A 433 34.18 -54.47 -19.73
CA GLU A 433 33.82 -55.44 -20.76
C GLU A 433 35.04 -55.86 -21.58
N GLN A 434 35.88 -54.91 -22.00
CA GLN A 434 37.14 -55.19 -22.67
C GLN A 434 38.07 -56.04 -21.79
N ASN A 435 38.20 -55.72 -20.51
CA ASN A 435 39.01 -56.51 -19.56
C ASN A 435 38.46 -57.94 -19.39
N ILE A 436 37.15 -58.11 -19.27
CA ILE A 436 36.50 -59.42 -19.22
C ILE A 436 36.78 -60.19 -20.51
N GLN A 437 36.66 -59.56 -21.67
CA GLN A 437 37.01 -60.17 -22.95
C GLN A 437 38.48 -60.59 -22.95
N HIS A 438 39.43 -59.72 -22.57
CA HIS A 438 40.85 -60.06 -22.52
C HIS A 438 41.16 -61.22 -21.54
N LEU A 439 40.54 -61.22 -20.36
CA LEU A 439 40.66 -62.30 -19.38
C LEU A 439 40.10 -63.61 -19.94
N ASN A 440 38.95 -63.59 -20.60
CA ASN A 440 38.37 -64.78 -21.25
C ASN A 440 39.29 -65.33 -22.35
N HIS A 441 39.85 -64.46 -23.21
CA HIS A 441 40.83 -64.88 -24.21
C HIS A 441 42.10 -65.46 -23.57
N SER A 442 42.61 -64.83 -22.51
CA SER A 442 43.79 -65.32 -21.78
C SER A 442 43.53 -66.66 -21.08
N LEU A 443 42.36 -66.83 -20.48
CA LEU A 443 41.93 -68.05 -19.82
C LEU A 443 41.79 -69.17 -20.84
N SER A 444 41.09 -68.92 -21.96
CA SER A 444 40.99 -69.87 -23.06
C SER A 444 42.37 -70.26 -23.62
N HIS A 445 43.29 -69.31 -23.76
CA HIS A 445 44.66 -69.61 -24.19
C HIS A 445 45.44 -70.44 -23.16
N LYS A 446 45.27 -70.17 -21.86
CA LYS A 446 45.87 -70.98 -20.79
C LYS A 446 45.28 -72.39 -20.76
N GLU A 447 43.98 -72.55 -20.97
CA GLU A 447 43.33 -73.85 -21.09
C GLU A 447 43.89 -74.63 -22.28
N GLN A 448 44.04 -73.99 -23.45
CA GLN A 448 44.70 -74.57 -24.62
C GLN A 448 46.14 -75.01 -24.31
N LEU A 449 46.94 -74.14 -23.69
CA LEU A 449 48.31 -74.46 -23.27
C LEU A 449 48.36 -75.62 -22.28
N LEU A 450 47.46 -75.65 -21.29
CA LEU A 450 47.36 -76.75 -20.33
C LEU A 450 47.00 -78.05 -21.02
N GLN A 451 46.09 -78.01 -22.00
CA GLN A 451 45.74 -79.17 -22.81
C GLN A 451 46.93 -79.65 -23.65
N GLU A 452 47.67 -78.75 -24.30
CA GLU A 452 48.90 -79.08 -25.01
C GLU A 452 49.98 -79.65 -24.07
N PHE A 453 50.14 -79.10 -22.86
CA PHE A 453 51.08 -79.61 -21.87
C PHE A 453 50.67 -81.00 -21.36
N GLN A 454 49.38 -81.23 -21.15
CA GLN A 454 48.86 -82.55 -20.82
C GLN A 454 49.12 -83.53 -21.96
N GLU A 455 48.91 -83.14 -23.21
CA GLU A 455 49.23 -83.95 -24.40
C GLU A 455 50.73 -84.23 -24.51
N LEU A 456 51.60 -83.23 -24.28
CA LEU A 456 53.06 -83.38 -24.30
C LEU A 456 53.57 -84.26 -23.14
N LEU A 457 52.98 -84.14 -21.95
CA LEU A 457 53.28 -85.02 -20.81
C LEU A 457 52.82 -86.44 -21.08
N GLN A 458 51.61 -86.61 -21.62
CA GLN A 458 51.13 -87.91 -22.08
C GLN A 458 52.01 -88.47 -23.20
N TYR A 459 52.58 -87.64 -24.08
CA TYR A 459 53.50 -88.07 -25.13
C TYR A 459 54.84 -88.51 -24.53
N ARG A 460 55.39 -87.73 -23.59
CA ARG A 460 56.62 -88.05 -22.86
C ARG A 460 56.50 -89.34 -22.04
N ASP A 461 55.36 -89.56 -21.41
CA ASP A 461 55.07 -90.77 -20.63
C ASP A 461 54.81 -91.98 -21.53
N LYS A 462 54.40 -91.77 -22.80
CA LYS A 462 54.10 -92.83 -23.77
C LYS A 462 55.22 -93.14 -24.79
N SER A 463 56.24 -92.30 -24.94
CA SER A 463 57.22 -92.46 -26.04
C SER A 463 58.65 -92.77 -25.59
N ASP A 464 59.22 -93.82 -26.17
CA ASP A 464 60.66 -94.02 -26.25
C ASP A 464 61.34 -92.84 -26.97
N LYS A 465 62.51 -92.42 -26.47
CA LYS A 465 63.25 -91.20 -26.86
C LYS A 465 63.62 -91.18 -28.37
N THR A 466 62.86 -90.50 -29.21
CA THR A 466 63.19 -90.26 -30.64
C THR A 466 63.65 -88.81 -30.91
N LEU A 467 64.54 -88.65 -31.89
CA LEU A 467 65.24 -87.39 -32.21
C LEU A 467 64.30 -86.31 -32.77
N GLU A 468 63.28 -86.71 -33.52
CA GLU A 468 62.24 -85.84 -34.11
C GLU A 468 61.36 -85.15 -33.04
N ALA A 469 61.10 -85.82 -31.91
CA ALA A 469 60.34 -85.23 -30.80
C ALA A 469 61.12 -84.09 -30.12
N ASN A 470 62.45 -84.19 -30.07
CA ASN A 470 63.30 -83.12 -29.53
C ASN A 470 63.40 -81.92 -30.48
N GLU A 471 63.40 -82.14 -31.80
CA GLU A 471 63.35 -81.05 -32.79
C GLU A 471 62.04 -80.28 -32.72
N MET A 472 60.89 -80.97 -32.60
CA MET A 472 59.59 -80.33 -32.42
C MET A 472 59.55 -79.47 -31.14
N LEU A 473 60.17 -79.91 -30.05
CA LEU A 473 60.26 -79.15 -28.82
C LEU A 473 61.10 -77.86 -28.99
N LEU A 474 62.21 -77.94 -29.73
CA LEU A 474 63.04 -76.78 -30.04
C LEU A 474 62.31 -75.76 -30.93
N GLU A 475 61.54 -76.23 -31.91
CA GLU A 475 60.68 -75.38 -32.74
C GLU A 475 59.67 -74.60 -31.86
N LYS A 476 59.02 -75.29 -30.91
CA LYS A 476 58.09 -74.65 -29.95
C LYS A 476 58.77 -73.62 -29.05
N LEU A 477 60.01 -73.87 -28.64
CA LEU A 477 60.78 -72.90 -27.85
C LEU A 477 61.17 -71.65 -28.66
N ARG A 478 61.54 -71.82 -29.93
CA ARG A 478 61.81 -70.69 -30.83
C ARG A 478 60.56 -69.86 -31.06
N GLN A 479 59.41 -70.50 -31.28
CA GLN A 479 58.14 -69.80 -31.42
C GLN A 479 57.81 -68.95 -30.18
N ARG A 480 58.00 -69.50 -28.97
CA ARG A 480 57.78 -68.73 -27.73
C ARG A 480 58.68 -67.51 -27.57
N ILE A 481 59.93 -67.59 -28.03
CA ILE A 481 60.85 -66.44 -28.01
C ILE A 481 60.35 -65.36 -28.98
N HIS A 482 59.88 -65.76 -30.16
CA HIS A 482 59.31 -64.85 -31.14
C HIS A 482 58.03 -64.18 -30.60
N ASP A 483 57.10 -64.94 -30.03
CA ASP A 483 55.85 -64.41 -29.47
C ASP A 483 56.12 -63.38 -28.35
N LYS A 484 57.15 -63.62 -27.52
CA LYS A 484 57.59 -62.67 -26.49
C LYS A 484 58.14 -61.38 -27.08
N ALA A 485 58.90 -61.45 -28.17
CA ALA A 485 59.44 -60.25 -28.83
C ALA A 485 58.30 -59.37 -29.36
N VAL A 486 57.31 -59.97 -30.02
CA VAL A 486 56.15 -59.25 -30.54
C VAL A 486 55.28 -58.67 -29.41
N ALA A 487 55.13 -59.39 -28.29
CA ALA A 487 54.40 -58.86 -27.13
C ALA A 487 55.10 -57.63 -26.50
N LEU A 488 56.43 -57.63 -26.45
CA LEU A 488 57.21 -56.48 -25.97
C LEU A 488 57.08 -55.26 -26.90
N GLU A 489 57.11 -55.47 -28.21
CA GLU A 489 56.93 -54.39 -29.19
C GLU A 489 55.55 -53.73 -29.04
N ARG A 490 54.48 -54.53 -28.92
CA ARG A 490 53.13 -53.99 -28.65
C ARG A 490 53.06 -53.22 -27.34
N ALA A 491 53.68 -53.72 -26.27
CA ALA A 491 53.69 -53.02 -24.98
C ALA A 491 54.43 -51.67 -25.06
N ILE A 492 55.47 -51.56 -25.89
CA ILE A 492 56.19 -50.30 -26.12
C ILE A 492 55.31 -49.32 -26.89
N ASP A 493 54.64 -49.76 -27.96
CA ASP A 493 53.75 -48.92 -28.76
C ASP A 493 52.55 -48.40 -27.96
N GLU A 494 51.98 -49.24 -27.09
CA GLU A 494 50.92 -48.84 -26.15
C GLU A 494 51.40 -47.74 -25.19
N LYS A 495 52.65 -47.84 -24.68
CA LYS A 495 53.23 -46.81 -23.81
C LYS A 495 53.46 -45.50 -24.54
N PHE A 496 53.93 -45.53 -25.78
CA PHE A 496 54.06 -44.32 -26.61
C PHE A 496 52.72 -43.67 -26.89
N SER A 497 51.71 -44.46 -27.28
CA SER A 497 50.35 -43.96 -27.52
C SER A 497 49.77 -43.30 -26.26
N ALA A 498 49.99 -43.91 -25.09
CA ALA A 498 49.55 -43.32 -23.82
C ALA A 498 50.25 -41.97 -23.52
N VAL A 499 51.54 -41.83 -23.82
CA VAL A 499 52.28 -40.57 -23.65
C VAL A 499 51.74 -39.49 -24.59
N GLU A 500 51.46 -39.82 -25.85
CA GLU A 500 50.87 -38.87 -26.80
C GLU A 500 49.51 -38.34 -26.35
N GLU A 501 48.64 -39.21 -25.82
CA GLU A 501 47.36 -38.79 -25.24
C GLU A 501 47.56 -37.86 -24.03
N LYS A 502 48.53 -38.14 -23.15
CA LYS A 502 48.88 -37.23 -22.05
C LYS A 502 49.39 -35.88 -22.53
N GLU A 503 50.15 -35.82 -23.62
CA GLU A 503 50.54 -34.54 -24.19
C GLU A 503 49.35 -33.78 -24.80
N LYS A 504 48.37 -34.48 -25.40
CA LYS A 504 47.13 -33.86 -25.91
C LYS A 504 46.31 -33.27 -24.76
N GLU A 505 46.11 -34.03 -23.68
CA GLU A 505 45.46 -33.56 -22.44
C GLU A 505 46.17 -32.31 -21.90
N LEU A 506 47.50 -32.31 -21.85
CA LEU A 506 48.28 -31.18 -21.36
C LEU A 506 48.16 -29.94 -22.25
N ARG A 507 48.05 -30.11 -23.58
CA ARG A 507 47.77 -29.00 -24.50
C ARG A 507 46.37 -28.43 -24.29
N GLN A 508 45.37 -29.29 -24.06
CA GLN A 508 43.99 -28.87 -23.76
C GLN A 508 43.92 -28.10 -22.44
N LEU A 509 44.58 -28.57 -21.38
CA LEU A 509 44.65 -27.86 -20.10
C LEU A 509 45.29 -26.47 -20.25
N ARG A 510 46.36 -26.35 -21.04
CA ARG A 510 46.99 -25.04 -21.31
C ARG A 510 46.04 -24.08 -22.04
N LEU A 511 45.17 -24.57 -22.92
CA LEU A 511 44.17 -23.74 -23.58
C LEU A 511 43.08 -23.31 -22.59
N ALA A 512 42.57 -24.24 -21.79
CA ALA A 512 41.56 -23.94 -20.78
C ALA A 512 42.05 -22.90 -19.76
N VAL A 513 43.31 -23.00 -19.32
CA VAL A 513 43.91 -21.98 -18.42
C VAL A 513 43.93 -20.62 -19.08
N ARG A 514 44.32 -20.52 -20.35
CA ARG A 514 44.30 -19.24 -21.07
C ARG A 514 42.89 -18.68 -21.20
N GLU A 515 41.90 -19.50 -21.53
CA GLU A 515 40.51 -19.05 -21.60
C GLU A 515 40.03 -18.51 -20.25
N ARG A 516 40.37 -19.19 -19.15
CA ARG A 516 40.10 -18.69 -17.80
C ARG A 516 40.81 -17.35 -17.52
N ASP A 517 42.04 -17.18 -17.95
CA ASP A 517 42.76 -15.91 -17.80
C ASP A 517 42.03 -14.76 -18.54
N HIS A 518 41.55 -15.02 -19.77
CA HIS A 518 40.75 -14.04 -20.52
C HIS A 518 39.43 -13.70 -19.81
N ASP A 519 38.74 -14.70 -19.26
CA ASP A 519 37.53 -14.48 -18.47
C ASP A 519 37.81 -13.64 -17.23
N LEU A 520 38.93 -13.90 -16.54
CA LEU A 520 39.37 -13.10 -15.40
C LEU A 520 39.70 -11.66 -15.80
N GLU A 521 40.35 -11.44 -16.94
CA GLU A 521 40.60 -10.10 -17.50
C GLU A 521 39.28 -9.36 -17.77
N ARG A 522 38.29 -10.04 -18.36
CA ARG A 522 36.96 -9.48 -18.63
C ARG A 522 36.24 -9.13 -17.33
N LEU A 523 36.29 -9.99 -16.31
CA LEU A 523 35.73 -9.72 -14.99
C LEU A 523 36.43 -8.54 -14.32
N ARG A 524 37.77 -8.44 -14.39
CA ARG A 524 38.53 -7.27 -13.92
C ARG A 524 38.05 -5.98 -14.59
N GLY A 525 37.78 -6.00 -15.90
CA GLY A 525 37.21 -4.86 -16.63
C GLY A 525 35.82 -4.45 -16.12
N VAL A 526 34.93 -5.42 -15.87
CA VAL A 526 33.60 -5.15 -15.30
C VAL A 526 33.71 -4.58 -13.89
N LEU A 527 34.60 -5.14 -13.05
CA LEU A 527 34.83 -4.65 -11.70
C LEU A 527 35.37 -3.22 -11.70
N SER A 528 36.32 -2.90 -12.58
CA SER A 528 36.84 -1.53 -12.72
C SER A 528 35.77 -0.55 -13.20
N SER A 529 34.89 -0.96 -14.12
CA SER A 529 33.73 -0.15 -14.53
C SER A 529 32.78 0.09 -13.36
N ASN A 530 32.48 -0.95 -12.57
CA ASN A 530 31.62 -0.83 -11.40
C ASN A 530 32.25 0.08 -10.34
N GLU A 531 33.56 -0.04 -10.11
CA GLU A 531 34.32 0.85 -9.22
C GLU A 531 34.20 2.32 -9.64
N ALA A 532 34.34 2.61 -10.94
CA ALA A 532 34.13 3.96 -11.45
C ALA A 532 32.69 4.46 -11.24
N THR A 533 31.68 3.58 -11.41
CA THR A 533 30.29 3.96 -11.11
C THR A 533 30.05 4.21 -9.63
N MET A 534 30.65 3.42 -8.74
CA MET A 534 30.56 3.63 -7.29
C MET A 534 31.21 4.96 -6.91
N GLN A 535 32.41 5.27 -7.39
CA GLN A 535 33.08 6.55 -7.16
C GLN A 535 32.26 7.75 -7.66
N SER A 536 31.55 7.59 -8.79
CA SER A 536 30.63 8.61 -9.31
C SER A 536 29.42 8.80 -8.38
N MET A 537 28.81 7.71 -7.90
CA MET A 537 27.71 7.76 -6.93
C MET A 537 28.15 8.34 -5.59
N GLU A 538 29.33 7.98 -5.08
CA GLU A 538 29.91 8.56 -3.85
C GLU A 538 30.16 10.06 -3.99
N SER A 539 30.60 10.52 -5.17
CA SER A 539 30.79 11.94 -5.45
C SER A 539 29.46 12.69 -5.51
N LEU A 540 28.42 12.07 -6.08
CA LEU A 540 27.05 12.60 -6.07
C LEU A 540 26.50 12.67 -4.64
N LEU A 541 26.67 11.61 -3.84
CA LEU A 541 26.24 11.58 -2.44
C LEU A 541 26.93 12.67 -1.62
N ARG A 542 28.24 12.88 -1.82
CA ARG A 542 28.95 14.00 -1.18
C ARG A 542 28.40 15.36 -1.61
N ALA A 543 28.11 15.56 -2.91
CA ALA A 543 27.51 16.81 -3.40
C ALA A 543 26.12 17.05 -2.78
N LYS A 544 25.29 16.01 -2.69
CA LYS A 544 23.99 16.08 -2.02
C LYS A 544 24.10 16.31 -0.51
N GLY A 545 25.11 15.73 0.15
CA GLY A 545 25.42 16.04 1.54
C GLY A 545 25.71 17.54 1.74
N LEU A 546 26.53 18.13 0.88
CA LEU A 546 26.82 19.56 0.91
C LEU A 546 25.59 20.43 0.62
N GLU A 547 24.71 20.02 -0.30
CA GLU A 547 23.43 20.72 -0.54
C GLU A 547 22.54 20.70 0.72
N VAL A 548 22.44 19.55 1.39
CA VAL A 548 21.68 19.42 2.65
C VAL A 548 22.27 20.31 3.75
N GLU A 549 23.60 20.33 3.90
CA GLU A 549 24.27 21.22 4.84
C GLU A 549 23.98 22.70 4.51
N GLN A 550 24.05 23.09 3.24
CA GLN A 550 23.71 24.45 2.82
C GLN A 550 22.26 24.81 3.13
N LEU A 551 21.30 23.91 2.85
CA LEU A 551 19.89 24.12 3.18
C LEU A 551 19.66 24.18 4.69
N SER A 552 20.36 23.35 5.47
CA SER A 552 20.27 23.41 6.94
C SER A 552 20.76 24.76 7.48
N ALA A 553 21.85 25.30 6.91
CA ALA A 553 22.37 26.61 7.28
C ALA A 553 21.42 27.74 6.87
N THR A 554 20.77 27.68 5.71
CA THR A 554 19.78 28.68 5.32
C THR A 554 18.53 28.62 6.19
N CYS A 555 18.06 27.42 6.56
CA CYS A 555 16.95 27.24 7.51
C CYS A 555 17.29 27.84 8.89
N GLN A 556 18.49 27.57 9.42
CA GLN A 556 18.95 28.18 10.68
C GLN A 556 19.00 29.71 10.59
N ASN A 557 19.50 30.27 9.49
CA ASN A 557 19.53 31.72 9.28
C ASN A 557 18.12 32.33 9.20
N LEU A 558 17.17 31.65 8.55
CA LEU A 558 15.78 32.08 8.48
C LEU A 558 15.08 32.01 9.84
N GLN A 559 15.36 30.96 10.61
CA GLN A 559 14.86 30.82 11.97
C GLN A 559 15.38 31.95 12.87
N TRP A 560 16.68 32.24 12.81
CA TRP A 560 17.27 33.37 13.53
C TRP A 560 16.63 34.71 13.11
N LEU A 561 16.41 34.92 11.80
CA LEU A 561 15.77 36.14 11.31
C LEU A 561 14.32 36.27 11.82
N LYS A 562 13.59 35.16 11.89
CA LYS A 562 12.24 35.10 12.46
C LYS A 562 12.26 35.47 13.94
N GLU A 563 13.15 34.87 14.72
CA GLU A 563 13.31 35.19 16.15
C GLU A 563 13.68 36.67 16.34
N GLU A 564 14.55 37.21 15.49
CA GLU A 564 14.94 38.63 15.54
C GLU A 564 13.77 39.58 15.19
N THR A 565 12.90 39.23 14.25
CA THR A 565 11.71 40.04 13.95
C THR A 565 10.65 39.94 15.03
N GLU A 566 10.43 38.75 15.62
CA GLU A 566 9.54 38.54 16.76
C GLU A 566 10.02 39.31 18.00
N THR A 567 11.33 39.31 18.29
CA THR A 567 11.86 40.11 19.42
C THR A 567 11.75 41.61 19.17
N LYS A 568 11.89 42.08 17.91
CA LYS A 568 11.63 43.49 17.56
C LYS A 568 10.16 43.85 17.71
N PHE A 569 9.26 42.97 17.25
CA PHE A 569 7.83 43.17 17.36
C PHE A 569 7.38 43.22 18.83
N THR A 570 7.83 42.29 19.66
CA THR A 570 7.52 42.28 21.10
C THR A 570 8.08 43.50 21.83
N ARG A 571 9.28 43.99 21.45
CA ARG A 571 9.81 45.27 21.97
C ARG A 571 8.94 46.46 21.55
N TRP A 572 8.59 46.57 20.28
CA TRP A 572 7.71 47.62 19.78
C TRP A 572 6.32 47.57 20.44
N GLN A 573 5.76 46.37 20.65
CA GLN A 573 4.50 46.19 21.34
C GLN A 573 4.57 46.69 22.79
N LYS A 574 5.64 46.35 23.53
CA LYS A 574 5.87 46.88 24.89
C LYS A 574 6.03 48.40 24.92
N GLU A 575 6.67 48.99 23.92
CA GLU A 575 6.76 50.44 23.78
C GLU A 575 5.37 51.07 23.54
N GLN A 576 4.55 50.50 22.66
CA GLN A 576 3.18 50.95 22.45
C GLN A 576 2.34 50.83 23.74
N GLU A 577 2.42 49.71 24.45
CA GLU A 577 1.76 49.50 25.73
C GLU A 577 2.22 50.52 26.78
N SER A 578 3.52 50.82 26.83
CA SER A 578 4.06 51.86 27.72
C SER A 578 3.55 53.25 27.38
N ILE A 579 3.43 53.61 26.09
CA ILE A 579 2.87 54.90 25.66
C ILE A 579 1.39 54.96 26.01
N ILE A 580 0.63 53.88 25.79
CA ILE A 580 -0.78 53.80 26.16
C ILE A 580 -0.94 53.97 27.68
N GLN A 581 -0.12 53.29 28.48
CA GLN A 581 -0.13 53.44 29.94
C GLN A 581 0.21 54.88 30.36
N GLN A 582 1.20 55.51 29.75
CA GLN A 582 1.53 56.92 30.01
C GLN A 582 0.37 57.85 29.66
N LEU A 583 -0.28 57.65 28.51
CA LEU A 583 -1.44 58.43 28.09
C LEU A 583 -2.61 58.21 29.03
N GLN A 584 -2.92 56.97 29.41
CA GLN A 584 -3.98 56.66 30.38
C GLN A 584 -3.70 57.31 31.74
N THR A 585 -2.46 57.27 32.21
CA THR A 585 -2.06 57.92 33.47
C THR A 585 -2.22 59.44 33.36
N SER A 586 -1.72 60.06 32.28
CA SER A 586 -1.86 61.50 32.06
C SER A 586 -3.32 61.95 31.94
N LEU A 587 -4.15 61.13 31.28
CA LEU A 587 -5.58 61.40 31.12
C LEU A 587 -6.28 61.27 32.47
N HIS A 588 -5.94 60.27 33.28
CA HIS A 588 -6.43 60.12 34.65
C HIS A 588 -6.01 61.28 35.55
N ASP A 589 -4.75 61.68 35.52
CA ASP A 589 -4.24 62.84 36.27
C ASP A 589 -4.97 64.13 35.85
N ARG A 590 -5.16 64.35 34.54
CA ARG A 590 -5.99 65.47 34.06
C ARG A 590 -7.43 65.37 34.53
N ASN A 591 -8.03 64.19 34.52
CA ASN A 591 -9.41 64.01 34.96
C ASN A 591 -9.53 64.36 36.44
N LYS A 592 -8.56 63.93 37.25
CA LYS A 592 -8.45 64.27 38.67
C LYS A 592 -8.24 65.77 38.88
N GLU A 593 -7.38 66.42 38.10
CA GLU A 593 -7.23 67.88 38.14
C GLU A 593 -8.53 68.61 37.79
N VAL A 594 -9.27 68.13 36.78
CA VAL A 594 -10.57 68.69 36.40
C VAL A 594 -11.60 68.48 37.50
N GLU A 595 -11.64 67.29 38.12
CA GLU A 595 -12.49 67.00 39.29
C GLU A 595 -12.15 67.91 40.47
N ASP A 596 -10.86 68.08 40.80
CA ASP A 596 -10.38 68.96 41.85
C ASP A 596 -10.71 70.43 41.56
N LEU A 597 -10.51 70.90 40.32
CA LEU A 597 -10.90 72.24 39.87
C LEU A 597 -12.42 72.43 39.93
N SER A 598 -13.19 71.43 39.53
CA SER A 598 -14.66 71.44 39.57
C SER A 598 -15.14 71.51 41.02
N ALA A 599 -14.58 70.70 41.93
CA ALA A 599 -14.86 70.76 43.36
C ALA A 599 -14.50 72.14 43.95
N THR A 600 -13.36 72.71 43.55
CA THR A 600 -12.92 74.04 43.99
C THR A 600 -13.84 75.15 43.48
N LEU A 601 -14.33 75.05 42.24
CA LEU A 601 -15.28 76.00 41.65
C LEU A 601 -16.67 75.87 42.26
N LEU A 602 -17.14 74.65 42.52
CA LEU A 602 -18.38 74.36 43.24
C LEU A 602 -18.37 74.95 44.65
N CYS A 603 -17.24 74.90 45.35
CA CYS A 603 -17.08 75.55 46.65
C CYS A 603 -17.09 77.10 46.60
N LYS A 604 -16.89 77.71 45.41
CA LYS A 604 -16.81 79.17 45.21
C LYS A 604 -18.08 79.80 44.61
N LEU A 605 -19.12 79.01 44.33
CA LEU A 605 -20.36 79.49 43.72
C LEU A 605 -21.34 80.04 44.78
N GLU A 606 -21.79 81.29 44.59
CA GLU A 606 -22.82 81.92 45.44
C GLU A 606 -24.17 81.15 45.36
N PRO A 607 -24.99 81.15 46.43
CA PRO A 607 -26.16 80.26 46.56
C PRO A 607 -27.19 80.31 45.41
N GLY A 608 -27.23 81.39 44.61
CA GLY A 608 -28.13 81.51 43.46
C GLY A 608 -27.65 80.89 42.15
N ARG A 609 -26.39 80.43 42.04
CA ARG A 609 -25.87 79.74 40.83
C ARG A 609 -25.90 78.21 40.93
N SER A 610 -26.22 77.68 42.11
CA SER A 610 -26.42 76.25 42.36
C SER A 610 -27.59 75.68 41.55
N GLU A 611 -28.65 76.47 41.35
CA GLU A 611 -29.84 76.06 40.60
C GLU A 611 -29.53 75.74 39.13
N VAL A 612 -28.63 76.49 38.49
CA VAL A 612 -28.22 76.25 37.09
C VAL A 612 -27.35 74.98 36.99
N VAL A 613 -26.50 74.71 37.99
CA VAL A 613 -25.70 73.49 38.05
C VAL A 613 -26.61 72.28 38.29
N GLU A 614 -27.60 72.39 39.18
CA GLU A 614 -28.61 71.36 39.39
C GLU A 614 -29.44 71.10 38.13
N GLU A 615 -29.84 72.13 37.37
CA GLU A 615 -30.52 71.94 36.08
C GLU A 615 -29.66 71.22 35.04
N LEU A 616 -28.36 71.53 34.98
CA LEU A 616 -27.41 70.85 34.08
C LEU A 616 -27.16 69.39 34.52
N CYS A 617 -27.02 69.13 35.82
CA CYS A 617 -26.92 67.78 36.37
C CYS A 617 -28.20 66.97 36.11
N GLN A 618 -29.38 67.58 36.26
CA GLN A 618 -30.65 66.95 35.90
C GLN A 618 -30.74 66.69 34.39
N ARG A 619 -30.22 67.59 33.53
CA ARG A 619 -30.13 67.36 32.08
C ARG A 619 -29.20 66.20 31.74
N LEU A 620 -28.06 66.11 32.41
CA LEU A 620 -27.10 65.01 32.23
C LEU A 620 -27.72 63.68 32.67
N GLN A 621 -28.33 63.63 33.87
CA GLN A 621 -29.04 62.44 34.35
C GLN A 621 -30.20 62.01 33.44
N ARG A 622 -30.91 62.96 32.81
CA ARG A 622 -31.94 62.64 31.81
C ARG A 622 -31.32 62.01 30.54
N LYS A 623 -30.15 62.50 30.10
CA LYS A 623 -29.42 61.90 28.97
C LYS A 623 -28.86 60.52 29.30
N GLU A 624 -28.32 60.34 30.50
CA GLU A 624 -27.85 59.04 31.00
C GLU A 624 -28.99 58.03 31.06
N ARG A 625 -30.16 58.42 31.60
CA ARG A 625 -31.36 57.56 31.58
C ARG A 625 -31.78 57.18 30.17
N MET A 626 -31.80 58.12 29.22
CA MET A 626 -32.11 57.79 27.82
C MET A 626 -31.12 56.79 27.21
N LEU A 627 -29.82 56.94 27.48
CA LEU A 627 -28.82 55.98 26.99
C LEU A 627 -28.99 54.61 27.64
N GLN A 628 -29.32 54.57 28.92
CA GLN A 628 -29.58 53.33 29.64
C GLN A 628 -30.86 52.64 29.15
N ASP A 629 -31.92 53.41 28.84
CA ASP A 629 -33.15 52.90 28.25
C ASP A 629 -32.86 52.33 26.84
N LEU A 630 -32.10 53.04 26.01
CA LEU A 630 -31.68 52.56 24.68
C LEU A 630 -30.85 51.27 24.75
N LEU A 631 -29.93 51.16 25.71
CA LEU A 631 -29.17 49.93 25.94
C LEU A 631 -30.09 48.80 26.41
N SER A 632 -31.07 49.10 27.27
CA SER A 632 -32.05 48.11 27.73
C SER A 632 -32.94 47.61 26.58
N ASP A 633 -33.34 48.49 25.66
CA ASP A 633 -34.15 48.13 24.50
C ASP A 633 -33.34 47.36 23.46
N ARG A 634 -32.06 47.73 23.26
CA ARG A 634 -31.14 46.95 22.43
C ARG A 634 -30.93 45.54 23.00
N ASN A 635 -30.82 45.40 24.32
CA ASN A 635 -30.73 44.08 24.96
C ASN A 635 -32.04 43.28 24.83
N LYS A 636 -33.22 43.90 24.95
CA LYS A 636 -34.50 43.22 24.70
C LYS A 636 -34.59 42.75 23.25
N GLN A 637 -34.20 43.58 22.29
CA GLN A 637 -34.17 43.20 20.87
C GLN A 637 -33.23 42.03 20.60
N VAL A 638 -32.05 41.99 21.23
CA VAL A 638 -31.15 40.84 21.13
C VAL A 638 -31.80 39.56 21.66
N VAL A 639 -32.48 39.62 22.81
CA VAL A 639 -33.19 38.46 23.38
C VAL A 639 -34.37 38.03 22.51
N GLU A 640 -35.12 38.98 21.95
CA GLU A 640 -36.20 38.68 20.99
C GLU A 640 -35.66 37.99 19.74
N HIS A 641 -34.55 38.49 19.18
CA HIS A 641 -33.87 37.84 18.05
C HIS A 641 -33.31 36.47 18.41
N GLU A 642 -32.77 36.27 19.61
CA GLU A 642 -32.35 34.94 20.08
C GLU A 642 -33.54 33.97 20.18
N MET A 643 -34.70 34.43 20.65
CA MET A 643 -35.93 33.63 20.70
C MET A 643 -36.46 33.32 19.29
N GLU A 644 -36.41 34.29 18.37
CA GLU A 644 -36.78 34.10 16.96
C GLU A 644 -35.88 33.07 16.27
N ILE A 645 -34.56 33.15 16.48
CA ILE A 645 -33.59 32.18 15.96
C ILE A 645 -33.88 30.79 16.54
N GLN A 646 -34.14 30.67 17.85
CA GLN A 646 -34.52 29.39 18.45
C GLN A 646 -35.83 28.84 17.88
N GLY A 647 -36.84 29.69 17.65
CA GLY A 647 -38.09 29.30 17.01
C GLY A 647 -37.90 28.81 15.57
N LEU A 648 -37.04 29.48 14.81
CA LEU A 648 -36.67 29.07 13.45
C LEU A 648 -35.92 27.74 13.45
N LEU A 649 -35.00 27.53 14.40
CA LEU A 649 -34.29 26.25 14.56
C LEU A 649 -35.24 25.10 14.90
N GLN A 650 -36.22 25.33 15.79
CA GLN A 650 -37.25 24.34 16.11
C GLN A 650 -38.15 24.03 14.90
N SER A 651 -38.54 25.06 14.15
CA SER A 651 -39.30 24.91 12.89
C SER A 651 -38.52 24.13 11.84
N MET A 652 -37.24 24.45 11.65
CA MET A 652 -36.34 23.75 10.74
C MET A 652 -36.20 22.27 11.13
N ASN A 653 -36.00 21.97 12.41
CA ASN A 653 -35.92 20.60 12.90
C ASN A 653 -37.25 19.83 12.69
N SER A 654 -38.40 20.46 12.91
CA SER A 654 -39.70 19.84 12.61
C SER A 654 -39.89 19.57 11.11
N ARG A 655 -39.43 20.48 10.24
CA ARG A 655 -39.49 20.31 8.79
C ARG A 655 -38.53 19.22 8.31
N GLU A 656 -37.35 19.12 8.93
CA GLU A 656 -36.38 18.06 8.65
C GLU A 656 -36.95 16.68 9.01
N GLN A 657 -37.60 16.56 10.17
CA GLN A 657 -38.31 15.34 10.56
C GLN A 657 -39.47 15.00 9.60
N GLU A 658 -40.25 15.99 9.15
CA GLU A 658 -41.31 15.78 8.16
C GLU A 658 -40.75 15.34 6.79
N SER A 659 -39.62 15.92 6.37
CA SER A 659 -38.91 15.57 5.15
C SER A 659 -38.35 14.13 5.22
N GLN A 660 -37.74 13.76 6.35
CA GLN A 660 -37.29 12.40 6.62
C GLN A 660 -38.46 11.41 6.55
N ALA A 661 -39.58 11.72 7.21
CA ALA A 661 -40.77 10.87 7.16
C ALA A 661 -41.39 10.76 5.74
N ALA A 662 -41.29 11.81 4.92
CA ALA A 662 -41.72 11.78 3.52
C ALA A 662 -40.77 10.94 2.65
N ALA A 663 -39.47 11.03 2.86
CA ALA A 663 -38.46 10.20 2.21
C ALA A 663 -38.65 8.72 2.57
N GLU A 664 -38.89 8.40 3.84
CA GLU A 664 -39.21 7.03 4.30
C GLU A 664 -40.45 6.47 3.60
N LYS A 665 -41.53 7.26 3.48
CA LYS A 665 -42.74 6.87 2.73
C LYS A 665 -42.44 6.64 1.25
N MET A 666 -41.56 7.45 0.65
CA MET A 666 -41.17 7.28 -0.75
C MET A 666 -40.33 6.02 -0.96
N VAL A 667 -39.39 5.73 -0.06
CA VAL A 667 -38.63 4.48 -0.05
C VAL A 667 -39.58 3.28 0.09
N GLN A 668 -40.59 3.38 0.97
CA GLN A 668 -41.60 2.34 1.12
C GLN A 668 -42.42 2.14 -0.16
N ALA A 669 -42.85 3.21 -0.83
CA ALA A 669 -43.55 3.14 -2.11
C ALA A 669 -42.67 2.59 -3.24
N LEU A 670 -41.37 2.89 -3.23
CA LEU A 670 -40.40 2.31 -4.16
C LEU A 670 -40.23 0.82 -3.92
N MET A 671 -40.15 0.38 -2.65
CA MET A 671 -40.12 -1.06 -2.32
C MET A 671 -41.38 -1.78 -2.80
N GLU A 672 -42.56 -1.19 -2.61
CA GLU A 672 -43.82 -1.72 -3.12
C GLU A 672 -43.79 -1.81 -4.66
N ARG A 673 -43.36 -0.76 -5.36
CA ARG A 673 -43.22 -0.77 -6.83
C ARG A 673 -42.19 -1.77 -7.33
N ASN A 674 -41.10 -1.96 -6.61
CA ASN A 674 -40.09 -2.94 -6.97
C ASN A 674 -40.63 -4.36 -6.77
N SER A 675 -41.44 -4.59 -5.73
CA SER A 675 -42.16 -5.86 -5.54
C SER A 675 -43.19 -6.12 -6.66
N GLU A 676 -43.91 -5.09 -7.11
CA GLU A 676 -44.82 -5.17 -8.26
C GLU A 676 -44.07 -5.47 -9.57
N LEU A 677 -42.92 -4.82 -9.80
CA LEU A 677 -42.05 -5.07 -10.95
C LEU A 677 -41.47 -6.49 -10.92
N GLN A 678 -41.08 -6.99 -9.75
CA GLN A 678 -40.60 -8.34 -9.59
C GLN A 678 -41.72 -9.36 -9.86
N ALA A 679 -42.95 -9.08 -9.43
CA ALA A 679 -44.12 -9.87 -9.81
C ALA A 679 -44.34 -9.85 -11.33
N LEU A 680 -44.28 -8.69 -11.99
CA LEU A 680 -44.41 -8.57 -13.45
C LEU A 680 -43.30 -9.30 -14.22
N ARG A 681 -42.07 -9.27 -13.71
CA ARG A 681 -40.94 -10.04 -14.28
C ARG A 681 -41.17 -11.55 -14.17
N GLN A 682 -41.73 -12.03 -13.06
CA GLN A 682 -42.14 -13.44 -12.93
C GLN A 682 -43.29 -13.80 -13.89
N TYR A 683 -44.25 -12.90 -14.10
CA TYR A 683 -45.32 -13.08 -15.09
C TYR A 683 -44.82 -13.12 -16.54
N LEU A 684 -43.80 -12.34 -16.89
CA LEU A 684 -43.22 -12.31 -18.25
C LEU A 684 -42.25 -13.48 -18.49
N GLY A 685 -41.45 -13.86 -17.50
CA GLY A 685 -40.57 -15.05 -17.59
C GLY A 685 -41.34 -16.37 -17.79
N GLY A 686 -42.60 -16.43 -17.36
CA GLY A 686 -43.49 -17.56 -17.66
C GLY A 686 -43.98 -17.62 -19.11
N ARG A 687 -43.98 -16.52 -19.87
CA ARG A 687 -44.41 -16.49 -21.28
C ARG A 687 -43.30 -16.93 -22.24
N ASP A 688 -42.05 -16.61 -21.95
CA ASP A 688 -40.92 -16.90 -22.84
C ASP A 688 -40.57 -18.40 -22.89
N SER A 689 -41.07 -19.19 -21.94
CA SER A 689 -40.96 -20.67 -21.95
C SER A 689 -41.88 -21.35 -22.98
N THR A 690 -42.81 -20.63 -23.62
CA THR A 690 -43.78 -21.21 -24.56
C THR A 690 -43.47 -21.02 -26.05
N MET A 691 -42.50 -20.16 -26.42
CA MET A 691 -42.27 -19.77 -27.82
C MET A 691 -41.05 -20.40 -28.51
N SER A 692 -40.35 -21.35 -27.87
CA SER A 692 -39.18 -22.03 -28.47
C SER A 692 -39.46 -23.52 -28.76
N GLN A 693 -40.37 -23.82 -29.68
CA GLN A 693 -40.41 -25.09 -30.42
C GLN A 693 -40.83 -24.85 -31.89
N ALA A 694 -39.86 -24.86 -32.81
CA ALA A 694 -39.82 -25.69 -34.04
C ALA A 694 -39.10 -25.01 -35.24
N PRO A 695 -38.32 -25.75 -36.06
CA PRO A 695 -37.42 -25.20 -37.09
C PRO A 695 -37.79 -25.50 -38.57
N ILE A 696 -37.22 -24.70 -39.48
CA ILE A 696 -36.80 -24.95 -40.89
C ILE A 696 -37.77 -25.65 -41.88
N SER A 697 -38.15 -24.97 -42.98
CA SER A 697 -38.16 -25.58 -44.33
C SER A 697 -38.15 -24.57 -45.50
N LYS A 698 -37.49 -24.98 -46.58
CA LYS A 698 -37.08 -24.27 -47.81
C LYS A 698 -38.22 -23.83 -48.76
N GLN A 699 -37.89 -22.90 -49.68
CA GLN A 699 -37.95 -23.06 -51.16
C GLN A 699 -38.75 -21.98 -51.95
N ARG A 700 -37.99 -21.23 -52.77
CA ARG A 700 -38.17 -20.89 -54.20
C ARG A 700 -39.49 -20.25 -54.70
N ALA A 701 -39.32 -19.01 -55.16
CA ALA A 701 -39.72 -18.38 -56.43
C ALA A 701 -41.04 -18.75 -57.13
N GLU A 702 -41.63 -17.66 -57.64
CA GLU A 702 -42.37 -17.49 -58.89
C GLU A 702 -43.92 -17.49 -58.87
N VAL A 703 -44.42 -16.37 -59.41
CA VAL A 703 -45.59 -16.21 -60.28
C VAL A 703 -46.93 -15.89 -59.59
N THR A 704 -47.18 -14.57 -59.60
CA THR A 704 -48.34 -13.91 -60.20
C THR A 704 -49.68 -14.02 -59.48
N SER A 705 -50.24 -12.86 -59.12
CA SER A 705 -51.65 -12.56 -59.44
C SER A 705 -52.08 -11.16 -58.97
N ILE A 706 -52.30 -10.26 -59.95
CA ILE A 706 -53.39 -9.25 -60.05
C ILE A 706 -53.25 -8.04 -59.07
N GLY A 707 -52.97 -6.79 -59.46
CA GLY A 707 -53.43 -5.92 -60.56
C GLY A 707 -54.02 -4.63 -59.93
N PRO A 708 -54.00 -3.41 -60.53
CA PRO A 708 -53.59 -3.00 -61.87
C PRO A 708 -52.38 -2.03 -61.92
N PRO A 709 -51.91 -1.67 -63.14
CA PRO A 709 -50.57 -1.15 -63.42
C PRO A 709 -50.53 0.34 -63.78
N LEU A 710 -49.29 0.83 -63.98
CA LEU A 710 -48.83 1.87 -64.91
C LEU A 710 -49.76 3.08 -65.13
N GLY A 711 -49.33 4.30 -64.82
CA GLY A 711 -48.23 4.89 -65.57
C GLY A 711 -48.79 5.60 -66.81
N GLU A 712 -48.74 6.94 -66.75
CA GLU A 712 -48.67 7.84 -67.90
C GLU A 712 -49.87 7.92 -68.87
N GLN A 713 -50.83 8.75 -68.49
CA GLN A 713 -51.53 9.76 -69.29
C GLN A 713 -52.36 10.56 -68.25
N THR A 714 -52.05 11.82 -67.92
CA THR A 714 -52.26 12.97 -68.80
C THR A 714 -51.30 14.10 -68.41
N GLU A 715 -50.44 14.46 -69.37
CA GLU A 715 -49.86 15.79 -69.64
C GLU A 715 -49.01 16.51 -68.56
N GLN A 716 -47.72 16.16 -68.58
CA GLN A 716 -46.55 17.07 -68.71
C GLN A 716 -46.66 18.49 -68.12
N GLY A 717 -46.44 18.62 -66.81
CA GLY A 717 -46.11 19.89 -66.14
C GLY A 717 -44.63 20.27 -66.30
N SER A 718 -44.27 20.69 -67.51
CA SER A 718 -43.09 21.52 -67.86
C SER A 718 -43.26 22.91 -67.22
N MET A 719 -42.26 23.68 -66.76
CA MET A 719 -40.81 23.60 -66.80
C MET A 719 -40.24 24.53 -65.72
N GLN A 720 -38.98 24.29 -65.37
CA GLN A 720 -38.12 25.06 -64.47
C GLN A 720 -38.06 26.58 -64.74
N ILE A 721 -38.10 27.36 -63.63
CA ILE A 721 -37.14 28.39 -63.15
C ILE A 721 -36.20 28.99 -64.23
N PRO A 722 -35.88 30.32 -64.35
CA PRO A 722 -35.66 31.34 -63.29
C PRO A 722 -36.10 32.79 -63.62
N SER A 723 -35.93 33.68 -62.62
CA SER A 723 -35.61 35.14 -62.70
C SER A 723 -36.19 36.00 -63.83
N ARG A 724 -36.92 37.08 -63.50
CA ARG A 724 -36.49 38.50 -63.65
C ARG A 724 -37.61 39.49 -63.30
N ASP A 725 -37.17 40.61 -62.74
CA ASP A 725 -37.67 42.00 -62.72
C ASP A 725 -38.94 42.43 -63.47
N ASP A 726 -39.47 43.55 -62.95
CA ASP A 726 -40.31 44.58 -63.57
C ASP A 726 -41.81 44.22 -63.77
N SER A 727 -42.81 45.01 -63.35
CA SER A 727 -42.87 46.46 -63.49
C SER A 727 -44.01 47.10 -62.66
N THR A 728 -43.69 48.26 -62.07
CA THR A 728 -44.44 49.55 -62.15
C THR A 728 -45.88 49.70 -61.64
N SER A 729 -45.99 50.34 -60.46
CA SER A 729 -46.37 51.75 -60.23
C SER A 729 -47.56 52.45 -60.94
N LEU A 730 -48.12 53.41 -60.17
CA LEU A 730 -49.02 54.55 -60.50
C LEU A 730 -50.52 54.23 -60.31
N THR A 731 -51.28 54.96 -59.49
CA THR A 731 -51.45 56.43 -59.53
C THR A 731 -51.71 57.07 -58.16
N ALA A 732 -51.39 58.36 -58.10
CA ALA A 732 -51.61 59.26 -57.00
C ALA A 732 -53.02 59.91 -57.05
N LYS A 733 -53.39 60.46 -55.88
CA LYS A 733 -54.14 61.71 -55.66
C LYS A 733 -55.68 61.77 -55.72
N GLU A 734 -56.17 62.34 -54.62
CA GLU A 734 -57.33 63.23 -54.47
C GLU A 734 -58.72 62.55 -54.48
N ASP A 735 -59.66 62.82 -53.57
CA ASP A 735 -59.75 63.89 -52.58
C ASP A 735 -60.83 63.58 -51.53
N ALA A 736 -60.70 64.27 -50.39
CA ALA A 736 -61.77 64.74 -49.50
C ALA A 736 -62.84 63.75 -48.98
N SER A 737 -62.77 63.45 -47.67
CA SER A 737 -63.81 63.85 -46.69
C SER A 737 -63.42 63.42 -45.26
N ILE A 738 -62.85 64.35 -44.49
CA ILE A 738 -62.95 64.36 -43.02
C ILE A 738 -64.36 64.90 -42.70
N PRO A 739 -65.18 64.28 -41.81
CA PRO A 739 -65.03 64.59 -40.39
C PRO A 739 -65.40 63.48 -39.37
N ARG A 740 -64.47 63.30 -38.42
CA ARG A 740 -64.67 63.62 -36.98
C ARG A 740 -65.62 62.75 -36.14
N SER A 741 -65.02 61.81 -35.40
CA SER A 741 -65.17 61.59 -33.93
C SER A 741 -64.12 60.53 -33.54
N ILE A 742 -62.93 60.82 -32.98
CA ILE A 742 -62.60 61.40 -31.66
C ILE A 742 -63.63 61.00 -30.60
N LEU A 743 -63.27 59.98 -29.80
CA LEU A 743 -63.04 60.07 -28.35
C LEU A 743 -63.39 58.72 -27.70
N GLY A 744 -62.43 57.79 -27.61
CA GLY A 744 -62.68 56.52 -26.94
C GLY A 744 -61.47 55.59 -26.77
N ASP A 745 -60.73 55.30 -27.85
CA ASP A 745 -59.98 54.03 -27.85
C ASP A 745 -58.44 54.11 -27.75
N LEU A 746 -57.81 55.29 -27.72
CA LEU A 746 -56.34 55.35 -27.55
C LEU A 746 -55.89 54.90 -26.15
N ASP A 747 -56.66 55.18 -25.10
CA ASP A 747 -56.35 54.69 -23.75
C ASP A 747 -56.57 53.18 -23.61
N THR A 748 -57.51 52.61 -24.37
CA THR A 748 -57.74 51.15 -24.40
C THR A 748 -56.65 50.42 -25.19
N VAL A 749 -56.19 50.98 -26.32
CA VAL A 749 -55.11 50.39 -27.13
C VAL A 749 -53.77 50.54 -26.42
N ALA A 750 -53.48 51.69 -25.80
CA ALA A 750 -52.27 51.86 -24.97
C ALA A 750 -52.31 50.99 -23.71
N GLY A 751 -53.51 50.77 -23.13
CA GLY A 751 -53.73 49.82 -22.04
C GLY A 751 -53.42 48.38 -22.46
N LEU A 752 -53.94 47.93 -23.60
CA LEU A 752 -53.71 46.59 -24.15
C LEU A 752 -52.26 46.40 -24.61
N GLU A 753 -51.58 47.41 -25.15
CA GLU A 753 -50.16 47.36 -25.48
C GLU A 753 -49.28 47.24 -24.23
N LYS A 754 -49.65 47.95 -23.15
CA LYS A 754 -48.98 47.83 -21.86
C LYS A 754 -49.23 46.48 -21.20
N GLU A 755 -50.46 45.96 -21.27
CA GLU A 755 -50.81 44.62 -20.80
C GLU A 755 -50.09 43.53 -21.62
N LEU A 756 -49.93 43.71 -22.93
CA LEU A 756 -49.20 42.78 -23.79
C LEU A 756 -47.68 42.84 -23.54
N SER A 757 -47.12 44.02 -23.26
CA SER A 757 -45.72 44.16 -22.83
C SER A 757 -45.50 43.52 -21.46
N ASN A 758 -46.40 43.75 -20.51
CA ASN A 758 -46.34 43.14 -19.18
C ASN A 758 -46.48 41.61 -19.27
N ALA A 759 -47.42 41.09 -20.05
CA ALA A 759 -47.60 39.64 -20.24
C ALA A 759 -46.39 38.99 -20.92
N LYS A 760 -45.71 39.71 -21.82
CA LYS A 760 -44.47 39.26 -22.45
C LYS A 760 -43.31 39.22 -21.46
N GLU A 761 -43.16 40.23 -20.62
CA GLU A 761 -42.16 40.27 -19.54
C GLU A 761 -42.42 39.18 -18.49
N GLU A 762 -43.68 38.94 -18.13
CA GLU A 762 -44.08 37.84 -17.24
C GLU A 762 -43.79 36.46 -17.86
N LEU A 763 -44.05 36.26 -19.15
CA LEU A 763 -43.68 35.02 -19.85
C LEU A 763 -42.16 34.81 -19.93
N GLU A 764 -41.37 35.88 -20.14
CA GLU A 764 -39.91 35.78 -20.10
C GLU A 764 -39.39 35.46 -18.70
N LEU A 765 -39.99 36.01 -17.65
CA LEU A 765 -39.68 35.68 -16.26
C LEU A 765 -40.05 34.23 -15.92
N MET A 766 -41.21 33.75 -16.40
CA MET A 766 -41.63 32.36 -16.22
C MET A 766 -40.70 31.39 -16.96
N ALA A 767 -40.29 31.71 -18.20
CA ALA A 767 -39.33 30.89 -18.94
C ALA A 767 -37.92 30.91 -18.35
N LYS A 768 -37.51 31.99 -17.67
CA LYS A 768 -36.27 32.02 -16.89
C LYS A 768 -36.37 31.14 -15.64
N LYS A 769 -37.46 31.28 -14.88
CA LYS A 769 -37.74 30.42 -13.72
C LYS A 769 -37.85 28.94 -14.08
N GLU A 770 -38.44 28.61 -15.23
CA GLU A 770 -38.51 27.24 -15.73
C GLU A 770 -37.11 26.68 -16.02
N ARG A 771 -36.25 27.45 -16.70
CA ARG A 771 -34.85 27.04 -16.93
C ARG A 771 -34.06 26.90 -15.64
N GLU A 772 -34.25 27.81 -14.68
CA GLU A 772 -33.65 27.73 -13.35
C GLU A 772 -34.10 26.45 -12.64
N SER A 773 -35.41 26.15 -12.63
CA SER A 773 -35.93 24.91 -12.04
C SER A 773 -35.44 23.64 -12.75
N GLN A 774 -35.25 23.67 -14.07
CA GLN A 774 -34.68 22.55 -14.82
C GLN A 774 -33.20 22.34 -14.50
N MET A 775 -32.43 23.43 -14.33
CA MET A 775 -31.04 23.35 -13.88
C MET A 775 -30.92 22.84 -12.45
N GLU A 776 -31.80 23.29 -11.55
CA GLU A 776 -31.90 22.77 -10.19
C GLU A 776 -32.26 21.28 -10.16
N LEU A 777 -33.22 20.84 -10.98
CA LEU A 777 -33.58 19.43 -11.11
C LEU A 777 -32.43 18.58 -11.66
N SER A 778 -31.69 19.05 -12.67
CA SER A 778 -30.49 18.36 -13.16
C SER A 778 -29.38 18.30 -12.12
N ALA A 779 -29.19 19.37 -11.34
CA ALA A 779 -28.21 19.39 -10.25
C ALA A 779 -28.60 18.40 -9.13
N LEU A 780 -29.88 18.34 -8.77
CA LEU A 780 -30.40 17.38 -7.80
C LEU A 780 -30.30 15.94 -8.31
N GLN A 781 -30.58 15.69 -9.60
CA GLN A 781 -30.40 14.37 -10.21
C GLN A 781 -28.93 13.94 -10.21
N SER A 782 -28.00 14.86 -10.49
CA SER A 782 -26.56 14.59 -10.42
C SER A 782 -26.11 14.30 -8.98
N MET A 783 -26.62 15.05 -7.99
CA MET A 783 -26.32 14.82 -6.58
C MET A 783 -26.88 13.48 -6.11
N MET A 784 -28.08 13.10 -6.54
CA MET A 784 -28.66 11.78 -6.26
C MET A 784 -27.84 10.64 -6.86
N ALA A 785 -27.33 10.79 -8.10
CA ALA A 785 -26.48 9.78 -8.72
C ALA A 785 -25.15 9.60 -7.96
N VAL A 786 -24.52 10.70 -7.53
CA VAL A 786 -23.30 10.64 -6.70
C VAL A 786 -23.60 10.00 -5.35
N GLN A 787 -24.73 10.33 -4.73
CA GLN A 787 -25.14 9.73 -3.46
C GLN A 787 -25.47 8.24 -3.60
N GLU A 788 -26.04 7.80 -4.71
CA GLU A 788 -26.30 6.38 -5.02
C GLU A 788 -24.99 5.60 -5.22
N GLU A 789 -24.02 6.19 -5.92
CA GLU A 789 -22.66 5.62 -6.05
C GLU A 789 -21.95 5.53 -4.70
N GLU A 790 -22.02 6.56 -3.85
CA GLU A 790 -21.44 6.54 -2.50
C GLU A 790 -22.07 5.46 -1.62
N LEU A 791 -23.40 5.30 -1.66
CA LEU A 791 -24.10 4.23 -0.93
C LEU A 791 -23.72 2.84 -1.46
N GLN A 792 -23.51 2.70 -2.78
CA GLN A 792 -23.08 1.44 -3.39
C GLN A 792 -21.64 1.08 -3.02
N VAL A 793 -20.75 2.07 -2.93
CA VAL A 793 -19.38 1.90 -2.43
C VAL A 793 -19.40 1.52 -0.95
N GLN A 794 -20.19 2.20 -0.12
CA GLN A 794 -20.36 1.84 1.30
C GLN A 794 -20.92 0.43 1.48
N ALA A 795 -21.85 -0.01 0.64
CA ALA A 795 -22.36 -1.38 0.64
C ALA A 795 -21.27 -2.40 0.27
N ALA A 796 -20.47 -2.11 -0.76
CA ALA A 796 -19.35 -2.96 -1.17
C ALA A 796 -18.27 -3.05 -0.07
N ASP A 797 -17.98 -1.95 0.62
CA ASP A 797 -17.06 -1.90 1.76
C ASP A 797 -17.57 -2.71 2.95
N MET A 798 -18.87 -2.61 3.27
CA MET A 798 -19.51 -3.42 4.31
C MET A 798 -19.51 -4.91 3.98
N GLU A 799 -19.75 -5.29 2.72
CA GLU A 799 -19.63 -6.67 2.27
C GLU A 799 -18.19 -7.18 2.32
N SER A 800 -17.22 -6.35 1.92
CA SER A 800 -15.78 -6.65 2.00
C SER A 800 -15.35 -6.86 3.45
N LEU A 801 -15.78 -5.99 4.36
CA LEU A 801 -15.52 -6.11 5.79
C LEU A 801 -16.15 -7.39 6.36
N THR A 802 -17.38 -7.72 5.96
CA THR A 802 -18.07 -8.95 6.38
C THR A 802 -17.33 -10.19 5.88
N ARG A 803 -16.86 -10.20 4.62
CA ARG A 803 -16.02 -11.29 4.10
C ARG A 803 -14.69 -11.38 4.83
N ASN A 804 -14.05 -10.24 5.15
CA ASN A 804 -12.79 -10.22 5.91
C ASN A 804 -12.97 -10.76 7.33
N VAL A 805 -14.07 -10.42 8.00
CA VAL A 805 -14.43 -10.99 9.31
C VAL A 805 -14.64 -12.50 9.20
N GLN A 806 -15.37 -12.97 8.19
CA GLN A 806 -15.58 -14.42 7.98
C GLN A 806 -14.25 -15.16 7.72
N ILE A 807 -13.39 -14.62 6.87
CA ILE A 807 -12.05 -15.20 6.59
C ILE A 807 -11.20 -15.22 7.86
N LYS A 808 -11.25 -14.15 8.67
CA LYS A 808 -10.55 -14.11 9.96
C LYS A 808 -11.12 -15.11 10.96
N GLU A 809 -12.44 -15.29 11.03
CA GLU A 809 -13.06 -16.30 11.88
C GLU A 809 -12.67 -17.72 11.46
N ASP A 810 -12.62 -18.00 10.17
CA ASP A 810 -12.24 -19.31 9.66
C ASP A 810 -10.73 -19.55 9.81
N LEU A 811 -9.89 -18.52 9.64
CA LEU A 811 -8.46 -18.59 9.98
C LEU A 811 -8.24 -18.78 11.49
N ILE A 812 -9.04 -18.15 12.34
CA ILE A 812 -8.99 -18.37 13.79
C ILE A 812 -9.36 -19.82 14.11
N LYS A 813 -10.39 -20.39 13.47
CA LYS A 813 -10.74 -21.82 13.64
C LYS A 813 -9.62 -22.73 13.15
N ASP A 814 -9.01 -22.44 12.00
CA ASP A 814 -7.91 -23.24 11.45
C ASP A 814 -6.66 -23.15 12.33
N LEU A 815 -6.31 -21.95 12.81
CA LEU A 815 -5.21 -21.76 13.76
C LEU A 815 -5.51 -22.43 15.11
N GLN A 816 -6.75 -22.38 15.60
CA GLN A 816 -7.16 -23.13 16.79
C GLN A 816 -7.07 -24.65 16.57
N MET A 817 -7.39 -25.15 15.38
CA MET A 817 -7.24 -26.55 15.01
C MET A 817 -5.79 -26.97 14.76
N GLN A 818 -4.91 -26.05 14.35
CA GLN A 818 -3.47 -26.28 14.16
C GLN A 818 -2.67 -26.14 15.47
N LEU A 819 -3.13 -25.31 16.40
CA LEU A 819 -2.55 -25.13 17.73
C LEU A 819 -2.97 -26.23 18.72
N VAL A 820 -4.00 -27.01 18.39
CA VAL A 820 -4.39 -28.21 19.13
C VAL A 820 -3.83 -29.42 18.38
N ASP A 821 -2.71 -29.96 18.85
CA ASP A 821 -2.17 -31.20 18.29
C ASP A 821 -3.24 -32.32 18.39
N PRO A 822 -3.53 -33.08 17.32
CA PRO A 822 -4.49 -34.19 17.38
C PRO A 822 -4.05 -35.30 18.35
N GLU A 823 -2.78 -35.29 18.78
CA GLU A 823 -2.23 -36.16 19.83
C GLU A 823 -2.51 -35.62 21.25
N ASP A 824 -2.74 -34.31 21.39
CA ASP A 824 -3.01 -33.61 22.65
C ASP A 824 -4.47 -33.65 23.07
N ILE A 825 -5.42 -33.92 22.17
CA ILE A 825 -6.82 -34.17 22.59
C ILE A 825 -6.89 -35.48 23.41
N PRO A 826 -6.31 -36.61 22.96
CA PRO A 826 -6.15 -37.81 23.79
C PRO A 826 -5.16 -37.64 24.95
N ALA A 827 -4.07 -36.86 24.81
CA ALA A 827 -3.12 -36.67 25.90
C ALA A 827 -3.67 -35.76 27.01
N MET A 828 -4.48 -34.75 26.68
CA MET A 828 -5.19 -33.90 27.63
C MET A 828 -6.33 -34.66 28.29
N GLU A 829 -7.02 -35.56 27.59
CA GLU A 829 -7.97 -36.50 28.20
C GLU A 829 -7.26 -37.50 29.13
N ARG A 830 -6.10 -38.03 28.75
CA ARG A 830 -5.26 -38.90 29.61
C ARG A 830 -4.72 -38.15 30.83
N LEU A 831 -4.19 -36.93 30.66
CA LEU A 831 -3.72 -36.06 31.75
C LEU A 831 -4.87 -35.64 32.66
N THR A 832 -6.07 -35.40 32.12
CA THR A 832 -7.26 -35.10 32.93
C THR A 832 -7.69 -36.32 33.75
N GLN A 833 -7.63 -37.53 33.17
CA GLN A 833 -7.89 -38.79 33.89
C GLN A 833 -6.80 -39.09 34.93
N GLU A 834 -5.52 -38.83 34.63
CA GLU A 834 -4.41 -38.98 35.56
C GLU A 834 -4.44 -37.94 36.69
N VAL A 835 -4.82 -36.68 36.41
CA VAL A 835 -5.03 -35.64 37.43
C VAL A 835 -6.22 -35.99 38.31
N LEU A 836 -7.28 -36.59 37.78
CA LEU A 836 -8.39 -37.09 38.59
C LEU A 836 -7.96 -38.27 39.48
N LEU A 837 -7.19 -39.23 38.96
CA LEU A 837 -6.61 -40.33 39.73
C LEU A 837 -5.60 -39.86 40.77
N LEU A 838 -4.79 -38.84 40.46
CA LEU A 838 -3.85 -38.22 41.40
C LEU A 838 -4.57 -37.40 42.46
N ARG A 839 -5.67 -36.72 42.13
CA ARG A 839 -6.54 -36.06 43.13
C ARG A 839 -7.20 -37.09 44.06
N GLU A 840 -7.62 -38.23 43.54
CA GLU A 840 -8.18 -39.34 44.34
C GLU A 840 -7.10 -40.03 45.21
N LYS A 841 -5.87 -40.16 44.69
CA LYS A 841 -4.69 -40.62 45.46
C LYS A 841 -4.22 -39.62 46.51
N VAL A 842 -4.25 -38.33 46.22
CA VAL A 842 -3.93 -37.27 47.17
C VAL A 842 -5.00 -37.18 48.24
N ALA A 843 -6.29 -37.30 47.90
CA ALA A 843 -7.38 -37.37 48.88
C ALA A 843 -7.28 -38.60 49.80
N THR A 844 -6.77 -39.73 49.29
CA THR A 844 -6.52 -40.93 50.10
C THR A 844 -5.25 -40.80 50.95
N ILE A 845 -4.21 -40.13 50.48
CA ILE A 845 -2.99 -39.82 51.26
C ILE A 845 -3.28 -38.76 52.33
N GLU A 846 -4.14 -37.78 52.07
CA GLU A 846 -4.63 -36.80 53.04
C GLU A 846 -5.46 -37.44 54.16
N SER A 847 -6.04 -38.63 53.93
CA SER A 847 -6.76 -39.41 54.95
C SER A 847 -5.86 -40.27 55.85
N GLN A 848 -4.57 -40.44 55.51
CA GLN A 848 -3.61 -41.21 56.28
C GLN A 848 -2.49 -40.30 56.80
N GLY A 849 -2.78 -39.64 57.92
CA GLY A 849 -1.81 -38.80 58.63
C GLY A 849 -0.63 -39.60 59.16
N GLN A 850 0.59 -39.10 58.91
CA GLN A 850 1.78 -39.48 59.68
C GLN A 850 2.80 -38.32 59.77
N GLU A 851 3.04 -37.90 61.02
CA GLU A 851 3.62 -36.64 61.50
C GLU A 851 5.17 -36.54 61.39
N ILE A 852 5.85 -37.38 60.62
CA ILE A 852 7.32 -37.32 60.45
C ILE A 852 7.72 -36.55 59.16
N SER A 853 6.76 -36.22 58.30
CA SER A 853 6.98 -35.42 57.09
C SER A 853 6.92 -33.90 57.31
N GLY A 854 6.56 -33.43 58.52
CA GLY A 854 6.28 -32.01 58.81
C GLY A 854 7.42 -31.06 58.46
N ASN A 855 8.63 -31.32 58.95
CA ASN A 855 9.79 -30.45 58.69
C ASN A 855 10.23 -30.48 57.23
N ARG A 856 10.21 -31.64 56.56
CA ARG A 856 10.55 -31.75 55.13
C ARG A 856 9.49 -31.08 54.25
N ARG A 857 8.21 -31.24 54.61
CA ARG A 857 7.09 -30.54 53.96
C ARG A 857 7.20 -29.03 54.15
N GLN A 858 7.58 -28.57 55.34
CA GLN A 858 7.73 -27.15 55.64
C GLN A 858 8.96 -26.55 54.93
N GLN A 859 10.06 -27.30 54.81
CA GLN A 859 11.24 -26.90 54.05
C GLN A 859 10.99 -26.88 52.53
N LEU A 860 10.23 -27.84 52.01
CA LEU A 860 9.76 -27.83 50.62
C LEU A 860 8.80 -26.67 50.35
N LEU A 861 7.88 -26.38 51.28
CA LEU A 861 6.98 -25.24 51.18
C LEU A 861 7.74 -23.91 51.17
N LEU A 862 8.73 -23.72 52.05
CA LEU A 862 9.58 -22.51 52.05
C LEU A 862 10.40 -22.36 50.77
N MET A 863 10.88 -23.47 50.18
CA MET A 863 11.59 -23.44 48.90
C MET A 863 10.65 -23.13 47.73
N LEU A 864 9.42 -23.65 47.75
CA LEU A 864 8.39 -23.34 46.76
C LEU A 864 7.91 -21.89 46.88
N GLU A 865 7.73 -21.36 48.09
CA GLU A 865 7.45 -19.94 48.33
C GLU A 865 8.59 -19.07 47.81
N GLY A 866 9.85 -19.47 48.06
CA GLY A 866 11.01 -18.80 47.49
C GLY A 866 11.04 -18.77 45.95
N LEU A 867 10.65 -19.86 45.28
CA LEU A 867 10.52 -19.89 43.82
C LEU A 867 9.37 -19.02 43.31
N VAL A 868 8.26 -18.96 44.04
CA VAL A 868 7.14 -18.07 43.71
C VAL A 868 7.57 -16.60 43.82
N ASP A 869 8.37 -16.26 44.83
CA ASP A 869 8.94 -14.92 45.00
C ASP A 869 10.00 -14.56 43.94
N GLU A 870 10.74 -15.54 43.43
CA GLU A 870 11.66 -15.32 42.31
C GLU A 870 10.92 -15.15 41.00
N ARG A 871 9.84 -15.93 40.79
CA ARG A 871 8.96 -15.77 39.64
C ARG A 871 8.24 -14.42 39.65
N SER A 872 7.83 -13.91 40.81
CA SER A 872 7.25 -12.57 40.91
C SER A 872 8.27 -11.48 40.59
N ARG A 873 9.50 -11.57 41.15
CA ARG A 873 10.61 -10.66 40.82
C ARG A 873 11.02 -10.72 39.34
N LEU A 874 10.98 -11.90 38.73
CA LEU A 874 11.26 -12.09 37.31
C LEU A 874 10.18 -11.42 36.46
N ASN A 875 8.90 -11.59 36.83
CA ASN A 875 7.79 -10.92 36.17
C ASN A 875 7.88 -9.39 36.29
N GLU A 876 8.27 -8.86 37.46
CA GLU A 876 8.49 -7.42 37.64
C GLU A 876 9.63 -6.89 36.75
N ALA A 877 10.75 -7.61 36.67
CA ALA A 877 11.88 -7.25 35.81
C ALA A 877 11.50 -7.31 34.32
N LEU A 878 10.74 -8.32 33.91
CA LEU A 878 10.24 -8.47 32.53
C LEU A 878 9.16 -7.43 32.19
N GLN A 879 8.38 -6.99 33.17
CA GLN A 879 7.45 -5.87 33.00
C GLN A 879 8.20 -4.53 32.85
N ALA A 880 9.26 -4.30 33.64
CA ALA A 880 10.12 -3.14 33.49
C ALA A 880 10.84 -3.12 32.14
N GLU A 881 11.29 -4.28 31.65
CA GLU A 881 11.86 -4.46 30.32
C GLU A 881 10.83 -4.12 29.22
N ARG A 882 9.59 -4.61 29.32
CA ARG A 882 8.51 -4.24 28.39
C ARG A 882 8.20 -2.74 28.43
N GLN A 883 8.27 -2.11 29.60
CA GLN A 883 8.10 -0.66 29.74
C GLN A 883 9.24 0.10 29.06
N LEU A 884 10.49 -0.37 29.18
CA LEU A 884 11.66 0.20 28.50
C LEU A 884 11.57 0.05 26.98
N TYR A 885 11.13 -1.11 26.47
CA TYR A 885 10.84 -1.25 25.05
C TYR A 885 9.71 -0.32 24.59
N SER A 886 8.68 -0.12 25.43
CA SER A 886 7.59 0.81 25.12
C SER A 886 8.03 2.27 25.12
N SER A 887 8.95 2.68 26.01
CA SER A 887 9.52 4.03 26.01
C SER A 887 10.42 4.23 24.81
N LEU A 888 11.28 3.24 24.49
CA LEU A 888 12.17 3.27 23.33
C LEU A 888 11.42 3.38 21.99
N VAL A 889 10.29 2.68 21.86
CA VAL A 889 9.40 2.77 20.68
C VAL A 889 8.73 4.16 20.60
N LYS A 890 8.30 4.74 21.73
CA LYS A 890 7.74 6.10 21.77
C LYS A 890 8.78 7.16 21.39
N PHE A 891 10.06 6.98 21.75
CA PHE A 891 11.14 7.87 21.34
C PHE A 891 11.49 7.76 19.84
N HIS A 892 11.17 6.64 19.19
CA HIS A 892 11.38 6.47 17.75
C HIS A 892 10.39 7.29 16.89
N ALA A 893 9.32 7.84 17.48
CA ALA A 893 8.28 8.58 16.76
C ALA A 893 8.47 10.11 16.69
N HIS A 894 9.50 10.68 17.34
CA HIS A 894 9.79 12.13 17.30
C HIS A 894 11.23 12.42 16.84
N PRO A 895 11.48 13.22 15.77
CA PRO A 895 12.78 13.19 15.08
C PRO A 895 13.85 14.19 15.54
N GLU A 896 13.60 15.12 16.47
CA GLU A 896 14.53 16.27 16.64
C GLU A 896 14.74 16.70 18.11
N SER A 897 15.89 16.35 18.71
CA SER A 897 16.59 17.15 19.75
C SER A 897 17.90 16.49 20.19
N SER A 898 18.89 17.30 20.58
CA SER A 898 20.17 16.89 21.19
C SER A 898 20.03 16.23 22.57
N GLU A 899 18.81 16.14 23.09
CA GLU A 899 18.46 15.43 24.32
C GLU A 899 18.25 13.92 24.08
N ARG A 900 18.12 13.49 22.81
CA ARG A 900 17.95 12.10 22.41
C ARG A 900 19.17 11.25 22.76
N ASP A 901 20.38 11.72 22.50
CA ASP A 901 21.59 10.92 22.75
C ASP A 901 21.82 10.72 24.25
N ARG A 902 21.53 11.75 25.07
CA ARG A 902 21.60 11.63 26.54
C ARG A 902 20.52 10.72 27.09
N SER A 903 19.29 10.79 26.56
CA SER A 903 18.18 9.96 27.01
C SER A 903 18.35 8.50 26.56
N LEU A 904 18.81 8.27 25.33
CA LEU A 904 19.16 6.92 24.83
C LEU A 904 20.31 6.31 25.62
N GLN A 905 21.31 7.10 26.00
CA GLN A 905 22.38 6.65 26.88
C GLN A 905 21.85 6.20 28.24
N VAL A 906 20.94 6.98 28.85
CA VAL A 906 20.28 6.62 30.11
C VAL A 906 19.39 5.37 29.98
N GLU A 907 18.63 5.23 28.89
CA GLU A 907 17.82 4.05 28.63
C GLU A 907 18.67 2.81 28.33
N LEU A 908 19.84 2.97 27.69
CA LEU A 908 20.78 1.88 27.41
C LEU A 908 21.49 1.42 28.70
N GLU A 909 21.87 2.35 29.57
CA GLU A 909 22.35 2.05 30.92
C GLU A 909 21.25 1.37 31.76
N GLY A 910 20.00 1.83 31.64
CA GLY A 910 18.82 1.19 32.26
C GLY A 910 18.58 -0.23 31.76
N ALA A 911 18.75 -0.48 30.46
CA ALA A 911 18.64 -1.80 29.86
C ALA A 911 19.76 -2.75 30.32
N GLN A 912 20.99 -2.25 30.46
CA GLN A 912 22.10 -3.02 31.02
C GLN A 912 21.83 -3.44 32.47
N VAL A 913 21.34 -2.52 33.30
CA VAL A 913 20.96 -2.80 34.70
C VAL A 913 19.81 -3.81 34.77
N LEU A 914 18.79 -3.68 33.92
CA LEU A 914 17.68 -4.63 33.85
C LEU A 914 18.13 -6.02 33.41
N ARG A 915 19.04 -6.10 32.44
CA ARG A 915 19.63 -7.36 31.99
C ARG A 915 20.41 -8.04 33.12
N SER A 916 21.28 -7.32 33.83
CA SER A 916 21.99 -7.87 35.00
C SER A 916 21.02 -8.34 36.08
N ARG A 917 19.93 -7.60 36.33
CA ARG A 917 18.89 -8.00 37.30
C ARG A 917 18.13 -9.26 36.85
N LEU A 918 17.83 -9.41 35.56
CA LEU A 918 17.20 -10.60 35.02
C LEU A 918 18.12 -11.83 35.11
N GLU A 919 19.39 -11.66 34.75
CA GLU A 919 20.42 -12.71 34.87
C GLU A 919 20.60 -13.14 36.34
N GLU A 920 20.60 -12.20 37.29
CA GLU A 920 20.65 -12.52 38.72
C GLU A 920 19.40 -13.28 39.22
N VAL A 921 18.19 -12.85 38.84
CA VAL A 921 16.95 -13.50 39.28
C VAL A 921 16.83 -14.90 38.67
N LEU A 922 17.20 -15.04 37.40
CA LEU A 922 17.24 -16.35 36.73
C LEU A 922 18.28 -17.26 37.38
N GLY A 923 19.49 -16.77 37.64
CA GLY A 923 20.53 -17.53 38.34
C GLY A 923 20.07 -18.04 39.71
N ARG A 924 19.48 -17.16 40.53
CA ARG A 924 18.92 -17.55 41.84
C ARG A 924 17.79 -18.57 41.71
N SER A 925 16.91 -18.41 40.71
CA SER A 925 15.82 -19.36 40.45
C SER A 925 16.31 -20.74 40.03
N LEU A 926 17.36 -20.81 39.21
CA LEU A 926 18.00 -22.06 38.79
C LEU A 926 18.70 -22.73 39.97
N GLU A 927 19.39 -21.98 40.82
CA GLU A 927 19.99 -22.51 42.03
C GLU A 927 18.94 -23.09 43.01
N ARG A 928 17.81 -22.40 43.19
CA ARG A 928 16.72 -22.91 44.05
C ARG A 928 16.02 -24.11 43.44
N LEU A 929 15.85 -24.14 42.12
CA LEU A 929 15.31 -25.29 41.40
C LEU A 929 16.23 -26.51 41.55
N ASN A 930 17.54 -26.33 41.35
CA ASN A 930 18.54 -27.40 41.53
C ASN A 930 18.57 -27.91 42.99
N ARG A 931 18.39 -27.02 43.98
CA ARG A 931 18.25 -27.41 45.40
C ARG A 931 16.95 -28.17 45.67
N LEU A 932 15.86 -27.83 44.99
CA LEU A 932 14.59 -28.59 45.06
C LEU A 932 14.71 -29.95 44.39
N GLU A 933 15.37 -30.03 43.25
CA GLU A 933 15.60 -31.26 42.51
C GLU A 933 16.50 -32.22 43.28
N THR A 934 17.55 -31.72 43.94
CA THR A 934 18.38 -32.51 44.86
C THR A 934 17.62 -32.96 46.12
N LEU A 935 16.73 -32.13 46.69
CA LEU A 935 15.84 -32.54 47.78
C LEU A 935 14.77 -33.57 47.36
N ALA A 936 14.37 -33.58 46.08
CA ALA A 936 13.44 -34.54 45.50
C ALA A 936 14.13 -35.85 45.08
N ALA A 937 15.37 -35.80 44.58
CA ALA A 937 16.16 -36.95 44.14
C ALA A 937 16.66 -37.82 45.31
N ILE A 938 16.81 -37.26 46.52
CA ILE A 938 17.10 -38.02 47.76
C ILE A 938 15.81 -38.68 48.29
N GLY A 939 15.13 -39.40 47.42
CA GLY A 939 14.00 -40.27 47.70
C GLY A 939 14.49 -41.72 47.81
N GLY A 940 15.26 -42.05 48.85
CA GLY A 940 15.59 -43.44 49.16
C GLY A 940 16.92 -43.69 49.86
N ALA A 941 17.07 -43.27 51.12
CA ALA A 941 17.83 -44.02 52.14
C ALA A 941 17.67 -43.33 53.50
N ALA A 942 17.28 -44.11 54.50
CA ALA A 942 17.43 -43.75 55.90
C ALA A 942 18.77 -44.28 56.43
N ALA A 943 19.31 -43.53 57.39
CA ALA A 943 20.37 -43.87 58.36
C ALA A 943 21.83 -43.80 57.90
N GLY A 944 22.57 -42.93 58.58
CA GLY A 944 24.02 -42.76 58.50
C GLY A 944 24.42 -41.53 59.29
N ASP A 945 24.30 -41.63 60.61
CA ASP A 945 24.87 -40.75 61.62
C ASP A 945 26.39 -40.63 61.37
N ASP A 946 26.92 -39.42 61.26
CA ASP A 946 28.31 -39.08 61.60
C ASP A 946 28.41 -37.55 61.72
N THR A 947 28.24 -37.10 62.95
CA THR A 947 28.82 -35.86 63.46
C THR A 947 30.35 -35.96 63.40
N GLU A 948 31.02 -35.01 62.78
CA GLU A 948 32.03 -34.15 63.41
C GLU A 948 32.80 -33.29 62.39
N ASP A 949 32.77 -31.98 62.66
CA ASP A 949 33.89 -31.04 62.66
C ASP A 949 34.85 -30.97 61.44
N ALA A 950 34.75 -29.84 60.72
CA ALA A 950 35.81 -28.82 60.64
C ALA A 950 35.41 -27.82 59.53
N SER A 951 34.87 -26.63 59.83
CA SER A 951 35.64 -25.41 60.14
C SER A 951 36.86 -25.21 59.24
N THR A 952 36.79 -24.18 58.37
CA THR A 952 37.85 -23.35 57.73
C THR A 952 37.38 -23.05 56.30
N GLU A 953 37.21 -21.83 55.78
CA GLU A 953 37.77 -20.52 56.14
C GLU A 953 37.06 -19.40 55.33
N PHE A 954 36.86 -18.25 55.99
CA PHE A 954 36.76 -16.82 55.55
C PHE A 954 35.97 -16.46 54.27
N THR A 955 34.86 -15.69 54.33
CA THR A 955 34.67 -14.25 54.68
C THR A 955 35.47 -13.24 53.86
N ASP A 956 34.74 -12.17 53.48
CA ASP A 956 35.13 -10.78 53.13
C ASP A 956 34.50 -10.41 51.76
N SER A 957 33.60 -9.43 51.60
CA SER A 957 33.22 -8.30 52.45
C SER A 957 31.82 -7.79 52.06
N ILE A 958 31.01 -7.47 53.08
CA ILE A 958 30.05 -6.37 53.03
C ILE A 958 30.77 -5.19 53.68
N GLU A 959 31.00 -4.15 52.89
CA GLU A 959 31.22 -2.72 53.22
C GLU A 959 31.53 -2.13 51.83
N GLU A 960 30.72 -1.25 51.22
CA GLU A 960 30.56 0.14 51.65
C GLU A 960 29.48 0.80 50.76
N GLU A 961 28.28 1.01 51.30
CA GLU A 961 27.31 1.99 50.77
C GLU A 961 27.40 3.24 51.66
N ALA A 962 28.32 4.15 51.35
CA ALA A 962 28.41 5.45 52.00
C ALA A 962 29.13 6.50 51.15
N ALA A 963 28.54 6.93 50.03
CA ALA A 963 28.81 8.26 49.47
C ALA A 963 27.75 8.68 48.44
N ARG A 964 26.58 9.12 48.91
CA ARG A 964 25.82 10.14 48.17
C ARG A 964 26.45 11.51 48.47
N ASN A 965 26.52 12.33 47.43
CA ASN A 965 26.68 13.79 47.44
C ASN A 965 28.08 14.35 47.77
N SER A 966 28.84 14.67 46.72
CA SER A 966 29.47 16.00 46.63
C SER A 966 29.87 16.35 45.19
N HIS A 967 29.48 17.56 44.80
CA HIS A 967 30.12 18.42 43.80
C HIS A 967 29.66 18.40 42.33
N GLN A 968 28.60 19.17 42.11
CA GLN A 968 28.58 20.29 41.17
C GLN A 968 29.81 21.22 41.36
N GLN A 969 30.43 21.62 40.24
CA GLN A 969 31.28 22.79 39.93
C GLN A 969 32.63 22.42 39.27
N LEU A 970 32.64 22.35 37.94
CA LEU A 970 33.25 23.34 37.03
C LEU A 970 32.92 22.99 35.57
#